data_AF-A0A2U1RJH5-F1
#
_entry.id   AF-A0A2U1RJH5-F1
#
_cell.length_a   1.000
_cell.length_b   1.000
_cell.length_c   1.000
_cell.angle_alpha   90.00
_cell.angle_beta   90.00
_cell.angle_gamma   90.00
#
_symmetry.space_group_name_H-M   'P 1'
#
loop_
_entity.id
_entity.type
_entity.pdbx_description
1 polymer ?
#
loop_
_entity_poly.entity_id
_entity_poly.type
_entity_poly.pdbx_seq_one_letter_code
_entity_poly.pdbx_strand_id
1 'polypeptide(L)'
;MVPKKGPLTKKLLAIALISTLLPYGPASTSAATPSETAALLAQFPVIVPPDFVPLSQIPVPEPSNIFDFVKNKDAAIRLGKAFFWDMQVGSDGVQACATCHHSAGIDKRMKNTLNPGAKAGDTVFGNNPLTGLIDFPGFGPNYTLQPGDFPFHQRGAPADLQSSPILRHTNDVVGSQGVRRADFVGITPGSAVDDMTPVADPIFHVGGVNTRRVTGRNTPSMINAIFNFNNFWDGRAYHSFNGANPFGPADLNAGVWFNDPGGLVKRPVEFDFASLASQAVGPPMDDTEMSAAGRTFPELGRKLLSLSLTPLGRQLVHPGDSRLGLFSRASRLPDGRIQAVNGLVTSYEQMIKDAFVDNLWNSAAPVTIRTRGVDVAFTQMEANFAFFWGLAVQLYMATLVSDQTPFDRFLGGNRAALTEEQQLGFALFSGIANCGLCHGGTEMTNASVTAGAFLDNQEHALIELMFVADGRQVIYDNGFNNTAVTPTTDDIGRGGTAPFINFNNGLPFPLSFSALAEQQELGQLPFETPILPLFIPVDFPVNKDGLFKVPGLRNVELTAPYFHNGSVMTLEEVVDFYVRGGNFPQDNIHDLDPLIGQGISLMQGNETMHAALVAFMMALTDERVRNQSAPFDHPELLVPIPNDEGTDLLMRIAATDLNGAPAQTLLTLNPVTTPTHNSSQTISGTVEAGLADPVVSVDTAAVVGPVTVVGADWSAQITGLVAGPNVITVSVTDNSGPQPTQTTLTAAITFVPDTAPVAANDSATTNMNTAAVINVLANDADAQGNIVPSSVAVGTGPAHGTAVVNPTTGAVTYTPALNYFGPDSLTYTVGDAAGNTSNVATVNLTVNGVIDTITVTRALYMRRVGQWIIQGATSAPGSSLTFYTGPNATGSVIGSAVARTRGRTVFRFIYRNRNGVAPDASNTISVRSSPNGTVVSNIPVTVR
;
A
#
# COMPACT_ATOMS: atom_id res chain seq x y z
N MET A 1 -23.55 45.07 20.90
CA MET A 1 -23.72 44.22 22.09
C MET A 1 -23.61 42.77 21.63
N VAL A 2 -22.57 42.09 22.11
CA VAL A 2 -22.25 40.64 22.06
C VAL A 2 -23.03 39.76 21.05
N PRO A 3 -22.37 39.20 20.02
CA PRO A 3 -22.91 38.06 19.30
C PRO A 3 -22.53 36.74 20.01
N LYS A 4 -23.50 35.83 20.00
CA LYS A 4 -23.49 34.50 20.62
C LYS A 4 -22.40 33.60 20.05
N LYS A 5 -21.65 32.94 20.94
CA LYS A 5 -20.84 31.75 20.62
C LYS A 5 -21.78 30.58 20.29
N GLY A 6 -21.64 30.00 19.10
CA GLY A 6 -22.10 28.66 18.76
C GLY A 6 -20.90 27.70 18.72
N PRO A 7 -21.09 26.39 18.99
CA PRO A 7 -19.98 25.44 19.07
C PRO A 7 -19.48 25.07 17.67
N LEU A 8 -18.24 25.47 17.37
CA LEU A 8 -17.43 24.91 16.29
C LEU A 8 -17.21 23.42 16.59
N THR A 9 -17.90 22.56 15.84
CA THR A 9 -17.63 21.12 15.80
C THR A 9 -17.46 20.72 14.34
N LYS A 10 -16.46 19.87 14.10
CA LYS A 10 -16.05 19.25 12.82
C LYS A 10 -15.19 20.10 11.89
N LYS A 11 -13.88 19.90 12.02
CA LYS A 11 -12.87 19.75 10.96
C LYS A 11 -11.51 19.89 11.63
N LEU A 12 -10.81 18.78 11.86
CA LEU A 12 -9.36 18.74 12.09
C LEU A 12 -8.92 17.27 12.26
N LEU A 13 -7.79 16.95 11.62
CA LEU A 13 -6.98 15.73 11.73
C LEU A 13 -7.46 14.48 10.96
N ALA A 14 -7.12 14.42 9.67
CA ALA A 14 -6.67 13.19 9.03
C ALA A 14 -5.15 13.35 8.82
N ILE A 15 -4.36 12.57 9.56
CA ILE A 15 -2.90 12.63 9.63
C ILE A 15 -2.33 11.21 9.54
N ALA A 16 -1.41 11.06 8.57
CA ALA A 16 -0.24 10.18 8.52
C ALA A 16 -0.37 8.64 8.46
N LEU A 17 0.21 8.16 7.35
CA LEU A 17 0.95 6.91 7.11
C LEU A 17 0.20 5.67 6.62
N ILE A 18 0.14 5.60 5.28
CA ILE A 18 -0.01 4.38 4.48
C ILE A 18 1.36 3.68 4.46
N SER A 19 1.67 2.81 5.44
CA SER A 19 2.88 1.97 5.33
C SER A 19 2.77 0.57 5.93
N THR A 20 1.62 0.21 6.49
CA THR A 20 1.32 -1.20 6.80
C THR A 20 -0.13 -1.44 6.45
N LEU A 21 -0.38 -2.39 5.53
CA LEU A 21 -1.72 -2.89 5.22
C LEU A 21 -2.65 -1.93 4.46
N LEU A 22 -2.21 -1.40 3.32
CA LEU A 22 -3.09 -1.57 2.16
C LEU A 22 -2.92 -3.03 1.75
N PRO A 23 -3.87 -3.94 2.02
CA PRO A 23 -4.12 -4.96 1.03
C PRO A 23 -4.28 -4.16 -0.25
N TYR A 24 -3.47 -4.47 -1.25
CA TYR A 24 -3.89 -4.32 -2.63
C TYR A 24 -5.39 -4.68 -2.64
N GLY A 25 -6.26 -3.66 -2.66
CA GLY A 25 -7.60 -3.89 -3.17
C GLY A 25 -7.34 -4.48 -4.54
N PRO A 26 -8.00 -5.60 -4.91
CA PRO A 26 -7.77 -6.17 -6.22
C PRO A 26 -7.92 -5.02 -7.20
N ALA A 27 -6.84 -4.73 -7.94
CA ALA A 27 -6.94 -3.87 -9.08
C ALA A 27 -8.18 -4.34 -9.84
N SER A 28 -9.01 -3.40 -10.28
CA SER A 28 -10.09 -3.73 -11.21
C SER A 28 -9.55 -4.20 -12.57
N THR A 29 -8.28 -4.61 -12.66
CA THR A 29 -7.69 -5.35 -13.75
C THR A 29 -7.75 -6.82 -13.40
N SER A 30 -8.40 -7.61 -14.23
CA SER A 30 -8.43 -9.06 -14.07
C SER A 30 -6.99 -9.57 -14.02
N ALA A 31 -6.58 -10.16 -12.90
CA ALA A 31 -5.34 -10.93 -12.85
C ALA A 31 -5.35 -11.89 -14.04
N ALA A 32 -4.32 -11.82 -14.88
CA ALA A 32 -4.23 -12.64 -16.08
C ALA A 32 -4.42 -14.10 -15.70
N THR A 33 -5.16 -14.84 -16.51
CA THR A 33 -5.29 -16.27 -16.24
C THR A 33 -3.88 -16.89 -16.34
N PRO A 34 -3.50 -17.86 -15.48
CA PRO A 34 -2.17 -18.49 -15.55
C PRO A 34 -1.78 -19.00 -16.96
N SER A 35 -2.77 -19.26 -17.81
CA SER A 35 -2.59 -19.65 -19.21
C SER A 35 -2.05 -18.53 -20.12
N GLU A 36 -2.37 -17.26 -19.85
CA GLU A 36 -1.95 -16.12 -20.69
C GLU A 36 -0.51 -15.70 -20.38
N THR A 37 -0.14 -15.63 -19.10
CA THR A 37 1.24 -15.37 -18.65
C THR A 37 2.20 -16.40 -19.23
N ALA A 38 1.85 -17.70 -19.18
CA ALA A 38 2.67 -18.76 -19.74
C ALA A 38 2.84 -18.64 -21.27
N ALA A 39 1.80 -18.24 -21.99
CA ALA A 39 1.87 -18.03 -23.44
C ALA A 39 2.78 -16.85 -23.81
N LEU A 40 2.67 -15.73 -23.08
CA LEU A 40 3.53 -14.56 -23.27
C LEU A 40 4.99 -14.84 -22.89
N LEU A 41 5.24 -15.60 -21.83
CA LEU A 41 6.58 -16.00 -21.43
C LEU A 41 7.25 -16.93 -22.47
N ALA A 42 6.46 -17.75 -23.16
CA ALA A 42 6.95 -18.54 -24.29
C ALA A 42 7.31 -17.66 -25.51
N GLN A 43 6.63 -16.54 -25.70
CA GLN A 43 6.92 -15.56 -26.75
C GLN A 43 8.12 -14.66 -26.39
N PHE A 44 8.24 -14.27 -25.12
CA PHE A 44 9.28 -13.41 -24.58
C PHE A 44 10.06 -14.16 -23.49
N PRO A 45 11.00 -15.04 -23.89
CA PRO A 45 11.75 -15.84 -22.93
C PRO A 45 12.67 -14.96 -22.07
N VAL A 46 12.85 -15.34 -20.81
CA VAL A 46 13.79 -14.66 -19.92
C VAL A 46 15.22 -14.86 -20.40
N ILE A 47 15.87 -13.77 -20.80
CA ILE A 47 17.29 -13.72 -21.09
C ILE A 47 17.90 -12.79 -20.05
N VAL A 48 18.78 -13.34 -19.21
CA VAL A 48 19.55 -12.53 -18.24
C VAL A 48 20.76 -11.97 -18.98
N PRO A 49 20.89 -10.64 -19.13
CA PRO A 49 22.08 -10.06 -19.73
C PRO A 49 23.33 -10.34 -18.88
N PRO A 50 24.53 -10.50 -19.48
CA PRO A 50 25.74 -10.92 -18.75
C PRO A 50 26.20 -9.97 -17.62
N ASP A 51 25.81 -8.71 -17.68
CA ASP A 51 26.09 -7.64 -16.72
C ASP A 51 25.18 -7.66 -15.48
N PHE A 52 24.13 -8.51 -15.49
CA PHE A 52 23.28 -8.70 -14.33
C PHE A 52 23.82 -9.82 -13.42
N VAL A 53 24.31 -9.42 -12.26
CA VAL A 53 24.75 -10.31 -11.16
C VAL A 53 24.00 -9.94 -9.88
N PRO A 54 24.00 -10.76 -8.82
CA PRO A 54 23.50 -10.31 -7.52
C PRO A 54 24.22 -9.03 -7.05
N LEU A 55 23.51 -8.06 -6.46
CA LEU A 55 24.14 -6.79 -6.02
C LEU A 55 25.27 -6.99 -5.02
N SER A 56 25.24 -8.06 -4.24
CA SER A 56 26.32 -8.44 -3.31
C SER A 56 27.66 -8.72 -4.00
N GLN A 57 27.68 -8.88 -5.33
CA GLN A 57 28.90 -9.03 -6.13
C GLN A 57 29.44 -7.71 -6.68
N ILE A 58 28.67 -6.62 -6.57
CA ILE A 58 29.11 -5.29 -6.97
C ILE A 58 29.90 -4.65 -5.81
N PRO A 59 31.16 -4.22 -6.03
CA PRO A 59 31.92 -3.50 -5.02
C PRO A 59 31.23 -2.19 -4.63
N VAL A 60 31.07 -1.95 -3.34
CA VAL A 60 30.61 -0.66 -2.83
C VAL A 60 31.70 0.40 -3.08
N PRO A 61 31.41 1.53 -3.75
CA PRO A 61 32.38 2.58 -4.04
C PRO A 61 33.02 3.16 -2.78
N GLU A 62 34.33 3.39 -2.83
CA GLU A 62 35.10 3.96 -1.73
C GLU A 62 36.24 4.85 -2.28
N PRO A 63 36.44 6.07 -1.73
CA PRO A 63 37.59 6.89 -2.09
C PRO A 63 38.92 6.18 -1.81
N SER A 64 39.84 6.18 -2.77
CA SER A 64 41.12 5.47 -2.65
C SER A 64 42.04 6.02 -1.56
N ASN A 65 41.93 7.33 -1.27
CA ASN A 65 42.70 8.05 -0.26
C ASN A 65 42.00 8.14 1.11
N ILE A 66 40.90 7.41 1.34
CA ILE A 66 40.09 7.55 2.57
C ILE A 66 40.92 7.35 3.85
N PHE A 67 41.89 6.43 3.83
CA PHE A 67 42.71 6.09 4.99
C PHE A 67 43.80 7.12 5.33
N ASP A 68 44.05 8.10 4.46
CA ASP A 68 44.91 9.24 4.79
C ASP A 68 44.23 10.18 5.79
N PHE A 69 42.91 10.06 5.93
CA PHE A 69 42.06 10.96 6.72
C PHE A 69 41.26 10.23 7.81
N VAL A 70 40.78 9.02 7.51
CA VAL A 70 39.98 8.18 8.40
C VAL A 70 40.86 7.07 8.96
N LYS A 71 41.20 7.17 10.25
CA LYS A 71 42.00 6.14 10.94
C LYS A 71 41.17 4.95 11.42
N ASN A 72 39.85 5.11 11.58
CA ASN A 72 38.94 4.04 11.97
C ASN A 72 37.59 4.17 11.25
N LYS A 73 37.41 3.35 10.20
CA LYS A 73 36.20 3.35 9.37
C LYS A 73 34.94 2.99 10.15
N ASP A 74 34.99 2.01 11.06
CA ASP A 74 33.83 1.65 11.89
C ASP A 74 33.41 2.77 12.84
N ALA A 75 34.37 3.51 13.41
CA ALA A 75 34.07 4.70 14.21
C ALA A 75 33.43 5.81 13.35
N ALA A 76 33.92 6.03 12.13
CA ALA A 76 33.34 6.98 11.19
C ALA A 76 31.91 6.59 10.76
N ILE A 77 31.63 5.31 10.53
CA ILE A 77 30.27 4.80 10.24
C ILE A 77 29.31 5.09 11.39
N ARG A 78 29.73 4.86 12.65
CA ARG A 78 28.91 5.18 13.83
C ARG A 78 28.66 6.67 13.95
N LEU A 79 29.68 7.49 13.72
CA LEU A 79 29.57 8.94 13.71
C LEU A 79 28.58 9.40 12.61
N GLY A 80 28.68 8.85 11.42
CA GLY A 80 27.78 9.12 10.31
C GLY A 80 26.34 8.78 10.61
N LYS A 81 26.08 7.60 11.20
CA LYS A 81 24.75 7.21 11.65
C LYS A 81 24.22 8.18 12.71
N ALA A 82 25.03 8.58 13.68
CA ALA A 82 24.62 9.56 14.69
C ALA A 82 24.27 10.92 14.04
N PHE A 83 25.13 11.46 13.18
CA PHE A 83 24.87 12.71 12.45
C PHE A 83 23.60 12.68 11.60
N PHE A 84 23.41 11.63 10.81
CA PHE A 84 22.28 11.50 9.89
C PHE A 84 20.93 11.52 10.63
N TRP A 85 20.88 10.92 11.81
CA TRP A 85 19.65 10.77 12.59
C TRP A 85 19.42 11.88 13.63
N ASP A 86 20.42 12.67 14.01
CA ASP A 86 20.30 13.63 15.13
C ASP A 86 19.45 14.86 14.80
N MET A 87 18.26 14.92 15.41
CA MET A 87 17.33 16.04 15.28
C MET A 87 17.88 17.37 15.80
N GLN A 88 18.94 17.35 16.61
CA GLN A 88 19.58 18.56 17.13
C GLN A 88 20.41 19.27 16.06
N VAL A 89 20.64 18.64 14.90
CA VAL A 89 21.32 19.24 13.75
C VAL A 89 20.50 20.38 13.19
N GLY A 90 19.20 20.18 12.96
CA GLY A 90 18.30 21.21 12.45
C GLY A 90 18.21 22.43 13.38
N SER A 91 17.96 23.60 12.80
CA SER A 91 17.87 24.84 13.57
C SER A 91 16.68 24.86 14.54
N ASP A 92 15.59 24.15 14.22
CA ASP A 92 14.42 24.02 15.08
C ASP A 92 14.56 22.92 16.15
N GLY A 93 15.67 22.18 16.14
CA GLY A 93 15.93 21.03 17.02
C GLY A 93 15.01 19.82 16.78
N VAL A 94 14.32 19.78 15.64
CA VAL A 94 13.43 18.69 15.22
C VAL A 94 13.87 18.09 13.89
N GLN A 95 14.36 18.90 12.95
CA GLN A 95 14.78 18.41 11.63
C GLN A 95 16.14 17.69 11.67
N ALA A 96 16.24 16.57 10.94
CA ALA A 96 17.43 15.77 10.71
C ALA A 96 17.46 15.35 9.24
N CYS A 97 18.57 14.79 8.72
CA CYS A 97 18.51 14.16 7.40
C CYS A 97 17.45 13.04 7.38
N ALA A 98 17.35 12.29 8.48
CA ALA A 98 16.36 11.23 8.63
C ALA A 98 14.89 11.72 8.58
N THR A 99 14.55 12.98 8.91
CA THR A 99 13.14 13.44 8.85
C THR A 99 12.55 13.33 7.46
N CYS A 100 13.38 13.45 6.42
CA CYS A 100 12.99 13.28 5.02
C CYS A 100 13.35 11.88 4.46
N HIS A 101 14.03 11.01 5.22
CA HIS A 101 14.61 9.76 4.69
C HIS A 101 14.37 8.53 5.59
N HIS A 102 13.39 8.56 6.49
CA HIS A 102 13.21 7.54 7.53
C HIS A 102 12.52 6.25 7.05
N SER A 103 11.74 6.28 5.95
CA SER A 103 10.99 5.10 5.51
C SER A 103 11.45 4.65 4.13
N ALA A 104 12.16 3.52 4.04
CA ALA A 104 12.82 3.08 2.81
C ALA A 104 13.72 4.14 2.17
N GLY A 105 14.25 5.06 2.97
CA GLY A 105 15.10 6.15 2.52
C GLY A 105 14.35 7.35 1.92
N ILE A 106 13.01 7.43 2.02
CA ILE A 106 12.20 8.55 1.50
C ILE A 106 11.35 9.21 2.59
N ASP A 107 10.66 10.28 2.22
CA ASP A 107 9.66 10.96 3.03
C ASP A 107 8.26 10.48 2.66
N LYS A 108 7.62 9.74 3.58
CA LYS A 108 6.26 9.21 3.38
C LYS A 108 5.16 10.08 3.98
N ARG A 109 5.49 11.30 4.40
CA ARG A 109 4.47 12.23 4.87
C ARG A 109 3.57 12.63 3.71
N MET A 110 2.27 12.74 3.99
CA MET A 110 1.28 13.25 3.04
C MET A 110 0.76 14.62 3.42
N LYS A 111 1.14 15.12 4.61
CA LYS A 111 0.70 16.41 5.10
C LYS A 111 1.79 17.45 4.93
N ASN A 112 1.41 18.61 4.40
CA ASN A 112 2.29 19.73 4.12
C ASN A 112 3.47 19.32 3.23
N THR A 113 3.17 18.66 2.11
CA THR A 113 4.19 18.18 1.16
C THR A 113 4.07 18.82 -0.21
N LEU A 114 3.21 19.83 -0.39
CA LEU A 114 3.07 20.56 -1.65
C LEU A 114 4.04 21.75 -1.73
N ASN A 115 4.65 21.93 -2.89
CA ASN A 115 5.34 23.14 -3.33
C ASN A 115 4.66 23.62 -4.63
N PRO A 116 4.34 24.91 -4.81
CA PRO A 116 3.49 25.38 -5.90
C PRO A 116 4.24 25.50 -7.24
N GLY A 117 5.25 24.67 -7.50
CA GLY A 117 6.09 24.79 -8.69
C GLY A 117 7.02 26.01 -8.66
N ALA A 118 7.54 26.41 -7.49
CA ALA A 118 8.32 27.64 -7.35
C ALA A 118 9.56 27.74 -8.26
N LYS A 119 10.07 26.61 -8.76
CA LYS A 119 11.14 26.57 -9.78
C LYS A 119 10.71 27.14 -11.13
N ALA A 120 9.43 27.00 -11.48
CA ALA A 120 8.80 27.63 -12.65
C ALA A 120 8.45 29.12 -12.42
N GLY A 121 8.79 29.67 -11.25
CA GLY A 121 8.41 31.03 -10.85
C GLY A 121 6.98 31.14 -10.32
N ASP A 122 6.36 30.01 -10.02
CA ASP A 122 4.97 29.93 -9.58
C ASP A 122 4.85 30.03 -8.05
N THR A 123 3.77 30.63 -7.60
CA THR A 123 3.49 30.89 -6.18
C THR A 123 2.06 30.50 -5.80
N VAL A 124 1.28 29.94 -6.72
CA VAL A 124 -0.14 29.65 -6.53
C VAL A 124 -0.37 28.15 -6.57
N PHE A 125 -0.69 27.56 -5.43
CA PHE A 125 -0.94 26.12 -5.33
C PHE A 125 -2.15 25.65 -6.14
N GLY A 126 -2.00 24.47 -6.75
CA GLY A 126 -3.06 23.76 -7.46
C GLY A 126 -3.53 24.44 -8.74
N ASN A 127 -2.78 25.42 -9.22
CA ASN A 127 -3.05 26.09 -10.48
C ASN A 127 -2.64 25.19 -11.66
N ASN A 128 -3.30 25.44 -12.79
CA ASN A 128 -3.00 24.81 -14.05
C ASN A 128 -2.31 25.85 -14.95
N PRO A 129 -0.98 25.79 -15.12
CA PRO A 129 -0.26 26.77 -15.94
C PRO A 129 -0.66 26.74 -17.43
N LEU A 130 -1.26 25.64 -17.92
CA LEU A 130 -1.71 25.51 -19.30
C LEU A 130 -3.00 26.30 -19.59
N THR A 131 -3.84 26.49 -18.57
CA THR A 131 -5.16 27.13 -18.72
C THR A 131 -5.31 28.42 -17.92
N GLY A 132 -4.44 28.64 -16.92
CA GLY A 132 -4.55 29.72 -15.94
C GLY A 132 -5.67 29.53 -14.91
N LEU A 133 -6.30 28.34 -14.85
CA LEU A 133 -7.36 28.01 -13.89
C LEU A 133 -6.81 27.25 -12.67
N ILE A 134 -7.65 27.03 -11.66
CA ILE A 134 -7.33 26.16 -10.50
C ILE A 134 -8.04 24.82 -10.70
N ASP A 135 -7.27 23.78 -11.00
CA ASP A 135 -7.80 22.42 -11.19
C ASP A 135 -7.84 21.64 -9.86
N PHE A 136 -7.05 22.05 -8.87
CA PHE A 136 -6.91 21.41 -7.56
C PHE A 136 -7.32 22.35 -6.42
N PRO A 137 -8.63 22.64 -6.29
CA PRO A 137 -9.11 23.54 -5.26
C PRO A 137 -8.85 22.96 -3.86
N GLY A 138 -8.00 23.64 -3.08
CA GLY A 138 -7.66 23.27 -1.71
C GLY A 138 -6.21 22.89 -1.51
N PHE A 139 -5.45 22.66 -2.59
CA PHE A 139 -3.99 22.59 -2.52
C PHE A 139 -3.43 23.86 -1.89
N GLY A 140 -2.42 23.69 -1.03
CA GLY A 140 -1.86 24.77 -0.25
C GLY A 140 -1.01 24.27 0.91
N PRO A 141 -0.42 25.20 1.68
CA PRO A 141 0.31 24.87 2.89
C PRO A 141 -0.57 24.08 3.87
N ASN A 142 0.02 23.14 4.60
CA ASN A 142 -0.63 22.21 5.53
C ASN A 142 -1.69 21.25 4.95
N TYR A 143 -1.93 21.26 3.64
CA TYR A 143 -2.84 20.32 3.00
C TYR A 143 -2.38 18.87 3.22
N THR A 144 -3.33 17.95 3.42
CA THR A 144 -3.07 16.51 3.48
C THR A 144 -3.49 15.87 2.17
N LEU A 145 -2.50 15.48 1.36
CA LEU A 145 -2.72 14.77 0.10
C LEU A 145 -3.48 13.46 0.31
N GLN A 146 -4.43 13.21 -0.57
CA GLN A 146 -5.28 12.04 -0.66
C GLN A 146 -4.93 11.22 -1.91
N PRO A 147 -5.21 9.91 -1.95
CA PRO A 147 -4.99 9.10 -3.16
C PRO A 147 -5.66 9.67 -4.41
N GLY A 148 -6.87 10.24 -4.29
CA GLY A 148 -7.60 10.85 -5.41
C GLY A 148 -6.97 12.13 -5.98
N ASP A 149 -6.02 12.74 -5.27
CA ASP A 149 -5.28 13.89 -5.76
C ASP A 149 -4.27 13.49 -6.84
N PHE A 150 -3.94 12.21 -6.97
CA PHE A 150 -3.02 11.72 -7.99
C PHE A 150 -3.77 11.17 -9.23
N PRO A 151 -3.15 11.17 -10.42
CA PRO A 151 -1.92 11.88 -10.74
C PRO A 151 -2.16 13.40 -10.86
N PHE A 152 -1.09 14.21 -10.74
CA PHE A 152 -1.19 15.67 -10.93
C PHE A 152 -1.40 16.07 -12.38
N HIS A 153 -1.09 15.19 -13.33
CA HIS A 153 -1.44 15.34 -14.74
C HIS A 153 -2.34 14.17 -15.14
N GLN A 154 -3.65 14.40 -15.26
CA GLN A 154 -4.62 13.36 -15.55
C GLN A 154 -5.22 13.52 -16.95
N ARG A 155 -5.24 12.43 -17.70
CA ARG A 155 -5.85 12.33 -19.04
C ARG A 155 -7.13 11.48 -19.01
N GLY A 156 -7.98 11.66 -20.01
CA GLY A 156 -9.24 10.90 -20.14
C GLY A 156 -9.04 9.39 -20.26
N ALA A 157 -7.93 8.97 -20.88
CA ALA A 157 -7.48 7.58 -20.92
C ALA A 157 -6.00 7.54 -20.49
N PRO A 158 -5.64 6.92 -19.34
CA PRO A 158 -4.30 7.04 -18.75
C PRO A 158 -3.13 6.55 -19.62
N ALA A 159 -3.33 5.46 -20.38
CA ALA A 159 -2.33 4.82 -21.22
C ALA A 159 -2.55 5.08 -22.73
N ASP A 160 -3.32 6.10 -23.09
CA ASP A 160 -3.52 6.45 -24.48
C ASP A 160 -2.33 7.23 -25.05
N LEU A 161 -2.04 7.11 -26.35
CA LEU A 161 -0.88 7.75 -26.97
C LEU A 161 -1.15 9.25 -27.20
N GLN A 162 -1.39 9.98 -26.10
CA GLN A 162 -1.70 11.41 -26.03
C GLN A 162 -3.04 11.84 -26.69
N SER A 163 -3.90 10.91 -27.09
CA SER A 163 -5.10 11.19 -27.89
C SER A 163 -6.29 11.80 -27.13
N SER A 164 -6.38 11.54 -25.83
CA SER A 164 -7.50 11.94 -24.98
C SER A 164 -7.33 13.41 -24.53
N PRO A 165 -8.35 14.07 -24.01
CA PRO A 165 -8.16 15.37 -23.37
C PRO A 165 -7.44 15.24 -22.02
N ILE A 166 -6.71 16.28 -21.62
CA ILE A 166 -6.27 16.48 -20.23
C ILE A 166 -7.51 16.88 -19.41
N LEU A 167 -7.76 16.17 -18.32
CA LEU A 167 -8.90 16.41 -17.42
C LEU A 167 -8.54 17.40 -16.31
N ARG A 168 -7.32 17.31 -15.77
CA ARG A 168 -6.78 18.22 -14.76
C ARG A 168 -5.25 18.21 -14.80
N HIS A 169 -4.65 19.35 -14.50
CA HIS A 169 -3.20 19.49 -14.41
C HIS A 169 -2.77 20.52 -13.35
N THR A 170 -1.66 20.25 -12.67
CA THR A 170 -0.89 21.25 -11.92
C THR A 170 0.61 20.98 -12.04
N ASN A 171 1.43 22.04 -11.98
CA ASN A 171 2.89 21.99 -11.87
C ASN A 171 3.36 21.94 -10.41
N ASP A 172 2.44 21.87 -9.44
CA ASP A 172 2.77 21.61 -8.04
C ASP A 172 3.67 20.36 -7.93
N VAL A 173 4.53 20.37 -6.93
CA VAL A 173 5.50 19.33 -6.64
C VAL A 173 5.21 18.75 -5.27
N VAL A 174 5.24 17.41 -5.15
CA VAL A 174 5.31 16.75 -3.85
C VAL A 174 6.78 16.70 -3.42
N GLY A 175 7.08 17.34 -2.30
CA GLY A 175 8.40 17.38 -1.69
C GLY A 175 8.35 17.16 -0.18
N SER A 176 9.49 17.30 0.47
CA SER A 176 9.62 17.15 1.91
C SER A 176 9.46 18.47 2.63
N GLN A 177 8.70 18.47 3.71
CA GLN A 177 8.69 19.63 4.61
C GLN A 177 9.97 19.70 5.44
N GLY A 178 10.51 20.92 5.50
CA GLY A 178 11.66 21.26 6.31
C GLY A 178 11.31 22.20 7.45
N VAL A 179 12.02 23.32 7.55
CA VAL A 179 11.88 24.29 8.64
C VAL A 179 10.92 25.44 8.28
N ARG A 180 10.51 26.20 9.30
CA ARG A 180 9.82 27.49 9.09
C ARG A 180 10.85 28.56 8.74
N ARG A 181 10.48 29.49 7.87
CA ARG A 181 11.36 30.60 7.47
C ARG A 181 11.77 31.47 8.67
N ALA A 182 13.07 31.58 8.90
CA ALA A 182 13.68 32.39 9.95
C ALA A 182 15.14 32.73 9.60
N ASP A 183 15.66 33.82 10.16
CA ASP A 183 17.07 34.20 10.06
C ASP A 183 17.86 33.68 11.27
N PHE A 184 19.03 33.11 11.03
CA PHE A 184 19.92 32.63 12.08
C PHE A 184 20.56 33.79 12.85
N VAL A 185 20.44 33.79 14.17
CA VAL A 185 21.04 34.79 15.07
C VAL A 185 22.27 34.20 15.77
N GLY A 186 22.17 33.01 16.34
CA GLY A 186 23.26 32.39 17.08
C GLY A 186 22.91 31.05 17.68
N ILE A 187 23.69 30.64 18.68
CA ILE A 187 23.52 29.35 19.35
C ILE A 187 23.45 29.59 20.84
N THR A 188 22.43 29.03 21.48
CA THR A 188 22.32 29.01 22.94
C THR A 188 23.02 27.76 23.49
N PRO A 189 24.04 27.89 24.36
CA PRO A 189 24.72 26.74 24.98
C PRO A 189 23.75 25.72 25.60
N GLY A 190 23.95 24.43 25.29
CA GLY A 190 23.08 23.34 25.78
C GLY A 190 21.69 23.28 25.13
N SER A 191 21.35 24.19 24.21
CA SER A 191 20.10 24.16 23.48
C SER A 191 20.24 23.39 22.17
N ALA A 192 19.28 22.50 21.91
CA ALA A 192 19.11 21.84 20.62
C ALA A 192 18.44 22.74 19.57
N VAL A 193 17.86 23.87 19.98
CA VAL A 193 17.25 24.87 19.08
C VAL A 193 18.21 26.05 18.95
N ASP A 194 18.42 26.49 17.71
CA ASP A 194 19.23 27.68 17.42
C ASP A 194 18.49 28.96 17.88
N ASP A 195 19.25 30.04 18.12
CA ASP A 195 18.66 31.35 18.27
C ASP A 195 18.35 31.92 16.87
N MET A 196 17.10 32.27 16.63
CA MET A 196 16.60 32.65 15.30
C MET A 196 15.48 33.69 15.38
N THR A 197 15.41 34.54 14.35
CA THR A 197 14.34 35.54 14.20
C THR A 197 13.37 35.10 13.10
N PRO A 198 12.09 34.85 13.39
CA PRO A 198 11.12 34.49 12.38
C PRO A 198 10.99 35.56 11.29
N VAL A 199 10.91 35.14 10.03
CA VAL A 199 10.73 36.02 8.86
C VAL A 199 9.47 35.60 8.13
N ALA A 200 8.54 36.52 7.87
CA ALA A 200 7.31 36.21 7.15
C ALA A 200 7.58 35.49 5.82
N ASP A 201 6.93 34.36 5.60
CA ASP A 201 7.04 33.61 4.35
C ASP A 201 5.92 34.03 3.39
N PRO A 202 6.22 34.39 2.13
CA PRO A 202 5.20 34.81 1.16
C PRO A 202 4.42 33.65 0.52
N ILE A 203 4.89 32.40 0.64
CA ILE A 203 4.29 31.22 0.00
C ILE A 203 3.78 30.24 1.07
N PHE A 204 4.63 29.94 2.05
CA PHE A 204 4.36 28.93 3.08
C PHE A 204 3.78 29.57 4.34
N HIS A 205 2.52 30.00 4.25
CA HIS A 205 1.81 30.58 5.37
C HIS A 205 0.30 30.28 5.35
N VAL A 206 -0.33 30.23 6.53
CA VAL A 206 -1.79 30.17 6.70
C VAL A 206 -2.22 31.28 7.65
N GLY A 207 -3.12 32.17 7.21
CA GLY A 207 -3.60 33.28 8.05
C GLY A 207 -2.49 34.24 8.54
N GLY A 208 -1.37 34.34 7.81
CA GLY A 208 -0.20 35.14 8.20
C GLY A 208 0.77 34.43 9.17
N VAL A 209 0.50 33.18 9.54
CA VAL A 209 1.39 32.34 10.33
C VAL A 209 2.21 31.46 9.39
N ASN A 210 3.53 31.48 9.53
CA ASN A 210 4.42 30.64 8.72
C ASN A 210 4.15 29.15 8.97
N THR A 211 4.01 28.40 7.88
CA THR A 211 4.06 26.93 7.89
C THR A 211 5.49 26.47 7.62
N ARG A 212 5.73 25.16 7.73
CA ARG A 212 7.01 24.57 7.30
C ARG A 212 7.11 24.67 5.78
N ARG A 213 8.28 25.09 5.28
CA ARG A 213 8.55 25.17 3.84
C ARG A 213 8.71 23.76 3.26
N VAL A 214 8.44 23.60 1.97
CA VAL A 214 8.49 22.31 1.28
C VAL A 214 9.49 22.37 0.13
N THR A 215 10.33 21.34 0.00
CA THR A 215 11.31 21.24 -1.09
C THR A 215 10.64 21.27 -2.46
N GLY A 216 11.30 21.88 -3.44
CA GLY A 216 10.78 21.99 -4.81
C GLY A 216 10.98 20.74 -5.68
N ARG A 217 11.35 19.61 -5.07
CA ARG A 217 11.48 18.28 -5.69
C ARG A 217 11.12 17.21 -4.66
N ASN A 218 10.66 16.09 -5.16
CA ASN A 218 10.41 14.87 -4.40
C ASN A 218 11.72 14.29 -3.86
N THR A 219 11.65 13.68 -2.69
CA THR A 219 12.81 13.15 -1.99
C THR A 219 13.12 11.73 -2.48
N PRO A 220 14.26 11.50 -3.15
CA PRO A 220 14.62 10.16 -3.63
C PRO A 220 15.08 9.27 -2.48
N SER A 221 15.05 7.95 -2.68
CA SER A 221 15.61 7.02 -1.70
C SER A 221 17.11 7.22 -1.53
N MET A 222 17.58 7.21 -0.29
CA MET A 222 19.01 7.15 0.02
C MET A 222 19.59 5.72 0.01
N ILE A 223 18.75 4.68 -0.10
CA ILE A 223 19.21 3.28 -0.13
C ILE A 223 19.86 3.03 -1.48
N ASN A 224 21.04 2.39 -1.48
CA ASN A 224 21.89 2.20 -2.66
C ASN A 224 22.41 3.51 -3.29
N ALA A 225 22.19 4.68 -2.70
CA ALA A 225 22.61 5.95 -3.29
C ALA A 225 24.15 6.12 -3.38
N ILE A 226 24.91 5.25 -2.69
CA ILE A 226 26.37 5.18 -2.79
C ILE A 226 26.84 4.79 -4.20
N PHE A 227 26.00 4.08 -4.95
CA PHE A 227 26.33 3.70 -6.33
C PHE A 227 26.11 4.85 -7.31
N ASN A 228 25.37 5.91 -6.97
CA ASN A 228 25.19 7.05 -7.88
C ASN A 228 26.52 7.77 -8.13
N PHE A 229 26.84 8.06 -9.39
CA PHE A 229 28.03 8.83 -9.73
C PHE A 229 27.94 10.27 -9.19
N ASN A 230 26.91 11.02 -9.60
CA ASN A 230 26.51 12.29 -8.95
C ASN A 230 25.19 12.09 -8.19
N ASN A 231 25.01 12.79 -7.07
CA ASN A 231 23.79 12.73 -6.26
C ASN A 231 22.90 13.98 -6.45
N PHE A 232 21.67 13.92 -5.92
CA PHE A 232 20.50 14.74 -6.28
C PHE A 232 19.94 14.47 -7.69
N TRP A 233 18.70 14.88 -7.93
CA TRP A 233 18.01 14.74 -9.22
C TRP A 233 18.70 15.47 -10.37
N ASP A 234 19.32 16.62 -10.11
CA ASP A 234 20.08 17.42 -11.09
C ASP A 234 21.59 17.12 -11.07
N GLY A 235 22.04 16.15 -10.27
CA GLY A 235 23.46 15.79 -10.21
C GLY A 235 24.37 16.87 -9.61
N ARG A 236 23.84 17.87 -8.89
CA ARG A 236 24.66 18.97 -8.33
C ARG A 236 25.59 18.55 -7.19
N ALA A 237 25.33 17.40 -6.55
CA ALA A 237 26.29 16.82 -5.61
C ALA A 237 27.33 16.04 -6.41
N TYR A 238 28.47 16.70 -6.60
CA TYR A 238 29.54 16.27 -7.49
C TYR A 238 30.22 15.01 -6.97
N HIS A 239 30.62 14.10 -7.87
CA HIS A 239 31.26 12.83 -7.56
C HIS A 239 32.55 12.95 -6.75
N SER A 240 33.27 14.06 -6.87
CA SER A 240 34.43 14.35 -6.03
C SER A 240 34.08 15.34 -4.92
N PHE A 241 34.35 14.96 -3.66
CA PHE A 241 34.05 15.80 -2.49
C PHE A 241 35.24 16.71 -2.15
N ASN A 242 34.98 18.02 -2.06
CA ASN A 242 36.00 19.05 -1.79
C ASN A 242 36.24 19.33 -0.29
N GLY A 243 35.56 18.60 0.60
CA GLY A 243 35.65 18.77 2.05
C GLY A 243 34.74 19.85 2.65
N ALA A 244 33.97 20.59 1.85
CA ALA A 244 33.24 21.77 2.34
C ALA A 244 31.78 21.89 1.84
N ASN A 245 31.49 21.58 0.57
CA ASN A 245 30.19 21.83 -0.04
C ASN A 245 29.88 20.85 -1.19
N PRO A 246 28.65 20.85 -1.75
CA PRO A 246 28.25 19.87 -2.76
C PRO A 246 28.93 19.94 -4.12
N PHE A 247 29.59 21.05 -4.45
CA PHE A 247 29.91 21.40 -5.84
C PHE A 247 31.33 21.00 -6.29
N GLY A 248 32.03 20.19 -5.49
CA GLY A 248 33.34 19.67 -5.84
C GLY A 248 34.34 20.76 -6.28
N PRO A 249 35.02 20.62 -7.43
CA PRO A 249 36.07 21.55 -7.85
C PRO A 249 35.56 22.94 -8.28
N ALA A 250 34.25 23.13 -8.44
CA ALA A 250 33.69 24.45 -8.77
C ALA A 250 33.93 25.50 -7.67
N ASP A 251 34.11 25.09 -6.41
CA ASP A 251 34.55 25.97 -5.33
C ASP A 251 36.08 25.95 -5.17
N LEU A 252 36.74 26.92 -5.80
CA LEU A 252 38.19 27.07 -5.75
C LEU A 252 38.74 27.41 -4.35
N ASN A 253 37.88 27.81 -3.40
CA ASN A 253 38.27 28.15 -2.04
C ASN A 253 37.97 27.03 -1.03
N ALA A 254 37.40 25.91 -1.48
CA ALA A 254 37.14 24.76 -0.64
C ALA A 254 38.44 24.13 -0.10
N GLY A 255 38.32 23.38 0.99
CA GLY A 255 39.47 22.70 1.61
C GLY A 255 39.37 22.60 3.12
N VAL A 256 40.34 21.91 3.69
CA VAL A 256 40.39 21.47 5.09
C VAL A 256 41.60 22.07 5.78
N TRP A 257 41.46 22.41 7.05
CA TRP A 257 42.56 22.91 7.89
C TRP A 257 43.36 21.77 8.49
N PHE A 258 44.67 21.76 8.26
CA PHE A 258 45.60 20.80 8.81
C PHE A 258 46.47 21.46 9.88
N ASN A 259 46.74 20.74 10.95
CA ASN A 259 47.69 21.12 11.98
C ASN A 259 49.06 20.53 11.64
N ASP A 260 49.85 21.30 10.90
CA ASP A 260 51.21 20.94 10.51
C ASP A 260 52.22 21.50 11.53
N PRO A 261 53.49 21.03 11.56
CA PRO A 261 54.51 21.57 12.47
C PRO A 261 54.72 23.09 12.39
N GLY A 262 54.38 23.71 11.25
CA GLY A 262 54.46 25.15 11.02
C GLY A 262 53.20 25.94 11.42
N GLY A 263 52.16 25.27 11.92
CA GLY A 263 50.86 25.85 12.28
C GLY A 263 49.72 25.38 11.39
N LEU A 264 48.56 26.02 11.55
CA LEU A 264 47.35 25.70 10.78
C LEU A 264 47.47 26.15 9.33
N VAL A 265 47.28 25.21 8.40
CA VAL A 265 47.30 25.47 6.95
C VAL A 265 46.03 24.90 6.32
N LYS A 266 45.28 25.72 5.57
CA LYS A 266 44.16 25.25 4.75
C LYS A 266 44.70 24.68 3.43
N ARG A 267 44.31 23.46 3.09
CA ARG A 267 44.68 22.81 1.81
C ARG A 267 43.43 22.28 1.11
N PRO A 268 43.38 22.31 -0.23
CA PRO A 268 42.35 21.60 -0.97
C PRO A 268 42.46 20.10 -0.68
N VAL A 269 41.31 19.42 -0.67
CA VAL A 269 41.19 17.98 -0.57
C VAL A 269 40.21 17.52 -1.63
N GLU A 270 40.38 16.31 -2.13
CA GLU A 270 39.50 15.71 -3.11
C GLU A 270 39.34 14.22 -2.80
N PHE A 271 38.10 13.75 -2.85
CA PHE A 271 37.74 12.36 -2.63
C PHE A 271 36.86 11.90 -3.79
N ASP A 272 37.40 11.09 -4.69
CA ASP A 272 36.61 10.47 -5.75
C ASP A 272 35.61 9.46 -5.18
N PHE A 273 34.55 9.19 -5.92
CA PHE A 273 33.44 8.34 -5.47
C PHE A 273 32.82 8.83 -4.15
N ALA A 274 32.76 10.16 -3.97
CA ALA A 274 32.27 10.81 -2.77
C ALA A 274 31.08 11.77 -3.00
N SER A 275 30.23 11.49 -4.00
CA SER A 275 29.01 12.28 -4.23
C SER A 275 28.06 12.29 -3.04
N LEU A 276 28.05 11.26 -2.20
CA LEU A 276 27.26 11.24 -0.98
C LEU A 276 27.81 12.21 0.08
N ALA A 277 29.13 12.35 0.21
CA ALA A 277 29.72 13.34 1.10
C ALA A 277 29.41 14.76 0.61
N SER A 278 29.50 14.99 -0.70
CA SER A 278 29.05 16.22 -1.37
C SER A 278 27.56 16.49 -1.10
N GLN A 279 26.70 15.48 -1.21
CA GLN A 279 25.26 15.61 -0.96
C GLN A 279 24.96 15.94 0.50
N ALA A 280 25.63 15.25 1.43
CA ALA A 280 25.36 15.33 2.86
C ALA A 280 25.59 16.72 3.44
N VAL A 281 26.46 17.53 2.82
CA VAL A 281 26.77 18.90 3.26
C VAL A 281 25.84 19.98 2.67
N GLY A 282 24.83 19.61 1.86
CA GLY A 282 23.83 20.56 1.37
C GLY A 282 22.73 20.85 2.40
N PRO A 283 21.88 19.84 2.73
CA PRO A 283 20.67 20.04 3.52
C PRO A 283 20.85 20.74 4.89
N PRO A 284 21.92 20.46 5.68
CA PRO A 284 22.10 21.12 6.97
C PRO A 284 22.24 22.65 6.89
N MET A 285 22.55 23.20 5.72
CA MET A 285 22.72 24.65 5.48
C MET A 285 21.57 25.25 4.65
N ASP A 286 20.62 24.43 4.20
CA ASP A 286 19.51 24.88 3.37
C ASP A 286 18.35 25.43 4.21
N ASP A 287 17.83 26.61 3.82
CA ASP A 287 16.82 27.36 4.57
C ASP A 287 15.36 26.92 4.31
N THR A 288 15.21 25.93 3.44
CA THR A 288 13.97 25.20 3.20
C THR A 288 13.99 23.89 3.98
N GLU A 289 15.14 23.18 4.00
CA GLU A 289 15.25 21.83 4.55
C GLU A 289 15.48 21.79 6.08
N MET A 290 16.61 22.32 6.58
CA MET A 290 17.06 22.06 7.96
C MET A 290 17.52 23.30 8.73
N SER A 291 17.80 24.42 8.08
CA SER A 291 18.50 25.56 8.69
C SER A 291 17.68 26.84 8.72
N ALA A 292 17.90 27.67 9.75
CA ALA A 292 17.61 29.09 9.61
C ALA A 292 18.61 29.73 8.62
N ALA A 293 18.18 30.75 7.89
CA ALA A 293 18.97 31.38 6.85
C ALA A 293 20.25 32.02 7.41
N GLY A 294 21.39 31.78 6.76
CA GLY A 294 22.68 32.39 7.09
C GLY A 294 23.53 31.65 8.13
N ARG A 295 23.10 30.47 8.61
CA ARG A 295 23.91 29.58 9.44
C ARG A 295 25.06 28.95 8.63
N THR A 296 26.17 28.62 9.30
CA THR A 296 27.35 27.99 8.70
C THR A 296 27.73 26.66 9.37
N PHE A 297 28.47 25.80 8.67
CA PHE A 297 28.96 24.52 9.23
C PHE A 297 29.81 24.68 10.50
N PRO A 298 30.73 25.66 10.61
CA PRO A 298 31.45 25.88 11.85
C PRO A 298 30.55 26.25 13.04
N GLU A 299 29.44 26.94 12.79
CA GLU A 299 28.41 27.20 13.82
C GLU A 299 27.66 25.92 14.20
N LEU A 300 27.28 25.06 13.24
CA LEU A 300 26.74 23.73 13.53
C LEU A 300 27.73 22.87 14.35
N GLY A 301 29.00 22.86 13.97
CA GLY A 301 30.07 22.18 14.71
C GLY A 301 30.19 22.71 16.13
N ARG A 302 30.15 24.03 16.32
CA ARG A 302 30.14 24.64 17.66
C ARG A 302 28.97 24.19 18.52
N LYS A 303 27.76 24.10 17.94
CA LYS A 303 26.55 23.63 18.61
C LYS A 303 26.72 22.19 19.13
N LEU A 304 27.21 21.29 18.28
CA LEU A 304 27.30 19.87 18.60
C LEU A 304 28.54 19.51 19.45
N LEU A 305 29.64 20.25 19.31
CA LEU A 305 30.92 19.98 19.96
C LEU A 305 31.10 20.83 21.22
N SER A 306 31.48 22.09 21.05
CA SER A 306 31.94 22.98 22.13
C SER A 306 30.84 23.35 23.13
N LEU A 307 29.58 23.27 22.71
CA LEU A 307 28.41 23.52 23.58
C LEU A 307 27.81 22.24 24.17
N SER A 308 28.49 21.10 23.96
CA SER A 308 28.32 19.82 24.66
C SER A 308 26.89 19.24 24.62
N LEU A 309 26.28 19.21 23.44
CA LEU A 309 25.06 18.42 23.26
C LEU A 309 25.39 16.93 23.32
N THR A 310 24.53 16.16 23.99
CA THR A 310 24.62 14.69 23.95
C THR A 310 24.23 14.23 22.55
N PRO A 311 25.04 13.42 21.85
CA PRO A 311 24.67 12.84 20.56
C PRO A 311 23.34 12.10 20.65
N LEU A 312 22.43 12.37 19.72
CA LEU A 312 21.05 11.83 19.71
C LEU A 312 20.28 12.12 21.00
N GLY A 313 20.62 13.20 21.73
CA GLY A 313 20.09 13.50 23.06
C GLY A 313 18.57 13.74 23.12
N ARG A 314 17.92 13.91 21.95
CA ARG A 314 16.46 14.04 21.82
C ARG A 314 15.76 12.73 21.44
N GLN A 315 16.50 11.66 21.18
CA GLN A 315 15.98 10.44 20.58
C GLN A 315 16.46 9.20 21.36
N LEU A 316 15.62 8.19 21.44
CA LEU A 316 16.00 6.88 21.92
C LEU A 316 16.90 6.17 20.88
N VAL A 317 17.93 5.47 21.34
CA VAL A 317 18.71 4.55 20.51
C VAL A 317 18.48 3.14 21.03
N HIS A 318 18.09 2.22 20.15
CA HIS A 318 17.84 0.85 20.58
C HIS A 318 19.17 0.21 21.06
N PRO A 319 19.24 -0.44 22.25
CA PRO A 319 20.48 -1.07 22.77
C PRO A 319 21.02 -2.22 21.90
N GLY A 320 20.15 -2.81 21.09
CA GLY A 320 20.47 -3.77 20.01
C GLY A 320 20.57 -3.18 18.60
N ASP A 321 20.65 -1.85 18.44
CA ASP A 321 20.97 -1.20 17.16
C ASP A 321 22.34 -1.71 16.66
N SER A 322 22.44 -1.98 15.36
CA SER A 322 23.57 -2.67 14.74
C SER A 322 24.88 -1.89 14.78
N ARG A 323 24.84 -0.56 14.92
CA ARG A 323 26.03 0.32 14.92
C ARG A 323 26.17 1.10 16.21
N LEU A 324 25.07 1.63 16.73
CA LEU A 324 25.02 2.54 17.87
C LEU A 324 24.62 1.85 19.18
N GLY A 325 24.17 0.58 19.15
CA GLY A 325 23.65 -0.11 20.34
C GLY A 325 24.62 -0.12 21.53
N LEU A 326 25.91 -0.33 21.28
CA LEU A 326 26.96 -0.29 22.32
C LEU A 326 27.14 1.08 22.98
N PHE A 327 26.74 2.15 22.29
CA PHE A 327 26.82 3.52 22.79
C PHE A 327 25.47 4.00 23.32
N SER A 328 24.40 3.23 23.19
CA SER A 328 23.08 3.64 23.65
C SER A 328 23.08 3.87 25.17
N ARG A 329 22.42 4.94 25.61
CA ARG A 329 22.11 5.15 27.02
C ARG A 329 20.93 4.29 27.50
N ALA A 330 20.12 3.79 26.57
CA ALA A 330 19.05 2.85 26.86
C ALA A 330 19.63 1.47 27.16
N SER A 331 18.93 0.68 27.97
CA SER A 331 19.38 -0.65 28.34
C SER A 331 18.23 -1.66 28.33
N ARG A 332 18.53 -2.93 28.08
CA ARG A 332 17.56 -4.02 28.22
C ARG A 332 17.46 -4.43 29.70
N LEU A 333 16.24 -4.45 30.21
CA LEU A 333 15.91 -4.96 31.54
C LEU A 333 15.85 -6.50 31.54
N PRO A 334 15.94 -7.17 32.70
CA PRO A 334 15.91 -8.63 32.80
C PRO A 334 14.64 -9.29 32.25
N ASP A 335 13.52 -8.56 32.20
CA ASP A 335 12.25 -9.01 31.65
C ASP A 335 12.10 -8.78 30.13
N GLY A 336 13.17 -8.32 29.47
CA GLY A 336 13.21 -8.06 28.04
C GLY A 336 12.76 -6.67 27.62
N ARG A 337 12.16 -5.88 28.52
CA ARG A 337 11.76 -4.49 28.23
C ARG A 337 12.96 -3.56 28.10
N ILE A 338 12.77 -2.41 27.47
CA ILE A 338 13.82 -1.39 27.33
C ILE A 338 13.59 -0.28 28.34
N GLN A 339 14.62 -0.01 29.15
CA GLN A 339 14.69 1.22 29.93
C GLN A 339 15.08 2.37 29.01
N ALA A 340 14.11 3.21 28.67
CA ALA A 340 14.30 4.30 27.73
C ALA A 340 15.12 5.44 28.35
N VAL A 341 16.28 5.72 27.75
CA VAL A 341 17.10 6.91 28.04
C VAL A 341 17.66 7.41 26.72
N ASN A 342 17.41 8.68 26.40
CA ASN A 342 17.79 9.25 25.12
C ASN A 342 19.31 9.51 25.02
N GLY A 343 19.81 9.40 23.80
CA GLY A 343 21.19 9.73 23.42
C GLY A 343 22.23 8.63 23.68
N LEU A 344 23.49 9.00 23.44
CA LEU A 344 24.64 8.11 23.54
C LEU A 344 25.52 8.39 24.77
N VAL A 345 26.27 7.39 25.24
CA VAL A 345 27.25 7.50 26.35
C VAL A 345 28.60 8.10 25.93
N THR A 346 28.65 8.81 24.80
CA THR A 346 29.85 9.43 24.21
C THR A 346 29.58 10.88 23.81
N SER A 347 30.58 11.60 23.32
CA SER A 347 30.44 12.94 22.74
C SER A 347 30.82 12.94 21.26
N TYR A 348 30.30 13.90 20.48
CA TYR A 348 30.72 14.06 19.09
C TYR A 348 32.21 14.35 18.94
N GLU A 349 32.79 15.09 19.89
CA GLU A 349 34.24 15.33 19.91
C GLU A 349 35.02 14.02 20.03
N GLN A 350 34.60 13.11 20.92
CA GLN A 350 35.24 11.82 21.06
C GLN A 350 35.03 10.95 19.82
N MET A 351 33.82 10.91 19.26
CA MET A 351 33.54 10.15 18.04
C MET A 351 34.37 10.63 16.83
N ILE A 352 34.58 11.95 16.68
CA ILE A 352 35.48 12.51 15.66
C ILE A 352 36.93 12.09 15.93
N LYS A 353 37.40 12.20 17.18
CA LYS A 353 38.75 11.78 17.58
C LYS A 353 38.99 10.29 17.35
N ASP A 354 37.97 9.45 17.52
CA ASP A 354 38.07 8.01 17.27
C ASP A 354 38.13 7.70 15.77
N ALA A 355 37.42 8.47 14.94
CA ALA A 355 37.29 8.24 13.50
C ALA A 355 38.43 8.82 12.65
N PHE A 356 38.89 10.04 12.93
CA PHE A 356 39.75 10.83 12.02
C PHE A 356 41.16 11.05 12.58
N VAL A 357 42.14 11.19 11.68
CA VAL A 357 43.55 11.43 12.05
C VAL A 357 43.74 12.75 12.80
N ASP A 358 44.72 12.78 13.70
CA ASP A 358 44.84 13.81 14.74
C ASP A 358 45.16 15.21 14.18
N ASN A 359 45.88 15.30 13.07
CA ASN A 359 46.24 16.58 12.45
C ASN A 359 45.04 17.34 11.87
N LEU A 360 43.83 16.75 11.83
CA LEU A 360 42.61 17.41 11.37
C LEU A 360 41.82 18.10 12.48
N TRP A 361 42.16 17.87 13.76
CA TRP A 361 41.41 18.41 14.89
C TRP A 361 42.25 18.84 16.10
N ASN A 362 43.52 18.41 16.19
CA ASN A 362 44.36 18.57 17.39
C ASN A 362 45.19 19.87 17.42
N SER A 363 44.67 20.98 16.91
CA SER A 363 45.29 22.30 17.04
C SER A 363 44.72 23.08 18.21
N ALA A 364 45.60 23.69 19.01
CA ALA A 364 45.22 24.67 20.02
C ALA A 364 44.99 26.08 19.42
N ALA A 365 45.49 26.35 18.21
CA ALA A 365 45.29 27.62 17.54
C ALA A 365 43.87 27.70 16.95
N PRO A 366 43.19 28.85 17.05
CA PRO A 366 41.88 29.04 16.43
C PRO A 366 42.00 29.27 14.92
N VAL A 367 40.91 29.00 14.20
CA VAL A 367 40.68 29.39 12.81
C VAL A 367 39.71 30.57 12.79
N THR A 368 40.12 31.69 12.20
CA THR A 368 39.22 32.84 12.02
C THR A 368 38.47 32.70 10.70
N ILE A 369 37.15 32.63 10.77
CA ILE A 369 36.26 32.54 9.60
C ILE A 369 35.32 33.74 9.62
N ARG A 370 35.14 34.38 8.47
CA ARG A 370 34.20 35.48 8.32
C ARG A 370 32.79 34.92 8.13
N THR A 371 31.94 35.07 9.14
CA THR A 371 30.56 34.61 9.13
C THR A 371 29.63 35.79 9.28
N ARG A 372 28.64 35.92 8.37
CA ARG A 372 27.65 37.02 8.38
C ARG A 372 28.30 38.41 8.50
N GLY A 373 29.43 38.61 7.82
CA GLY A 373 30.16 39.88 7.78
C GLY A 373 31.05 40.18 9.00
N VAL A 374 31.18 39.24 9.95
CA VAL A 374 32.01 39.39 11.15
C VAL A 374 33.03 38.26 11.24
N ASP A 375 34.24 38.57 11.69
CA ASP A 375 35.28 37.56 11.89
C ASP A 375 35.03 36.84 13.22
N VAL A 376 34.87 35.51 13.15
CA VAL A 376 34.58 34.65 14.29
C VAL A 376 35.70 33.62 14.41
N ALA A 377 36.25 33.47 15.62
CA ALA A 377 37.25 32.43 15.91
C ALA A 377 36.55 31.11 16.20
N PHE A 378 36.97 30.04 15.54
CA PHE A 378 36.51 28.65 15.72
C PHE A 378 37.67 27.74 16.13
N THR A 379 37.39 26.62 16.79
CA THR A 379 38.41 25.56 16.90
C THR A 379 38.68 24.95 15.53
N GLN A 380 39.82 24.27 15.35
CA GLN A 380 40.07 23.54 14.12
C GLN A 380 38.96 22.51 13.83
N MET A 381 38.49 21.80 14.86
CA MET A 381 37.44 20.79 14.71
C MET A 381 36.11 21.41 14.25
N GLU A 382 35.75 22.58 14.78
CA GLU A 382 34.59 23.36 14.32
C GLU A 382 34.78 23.82 12.86
N ALA A 383 35.94 24.37 12.52
CA ALA A 383 36.24 24.85 11.17
C ALA A 383 36.18 23.73 10.11
N ASN A 384 36.58 22.51 10.48
CA ASN A 384 36.55 21.32 9.63
C ASN A 384 35.24 20.52 9.74
N PHE A 385 34.20 21.05 10.39
CA PHE A 385 33.02 20.24 10.70
C PHE A 385 32.28 19.70 9.46
N ALA A 386 32.22 20.47 8.36
CA ALA A 386 31.67 20.02 7.08
C ALA A 386 32.38 18.77 6.54
N PHE A 387 33.70 18.70 6.69
CA PHE A 387 34.52 17.58 6.26
C PHE A 387 34.20 16.31 7.05
N PHE A 388 34.19 16.41 8.39
CA PHE A 388 33.86 15.27 9.25
C PHE A 388 32.43 14.78 9.02
N TRP A 389 31.49 15.72 8.84
CA TRP A 389 30.10 15.44 8.53
C TRP A 389 29.97 14.67 7.21
N GLY A 390 30.47 15.23 6.11
CA GLY A 390 30.31 14.67 4.77
C GLY A 390 30.85 13.24 4.67
N LEU A 391 32.11 13.02 5.08
CA LEU A 391 32.72 11.70 4.99
C LEU A 391 32.07 10.67 5.94
N ALA A 392 31.76 11.06 7.18
CA ALA A 392 31.12 10.14 8.12
C ALA A 392 29.74 9.71 7.62
N VAL A 393 28.91 10.67 7.18
CA VAL A 393 27.57 10.39 6.63
C VAL A 393 27.66 9.51 5.38
N GLN A 394 28.58 9.79 4.45
CA GLN A 394 28.81 8.90 3.31
C GLN A 394 29.16 7.48 3.74
N LEU A 395 30.11 7.32 4.67
CA LEU A 395 30.53 5.99 5.13
C LEU A 395 29.38 5.22 5.77
N TYR A 396 28.48 5.91 6.49
CA TYR A 396 27.25 5.31 6.98
C TYR A 396 26.32 4.91 5.84
N MET A 397 26.03 5.82 4.91
CA MET A 397 25.12 5.56 3.77
C MET A 397 25.67 4.48 2.83
N ALA A 398 26.98 4.31 2.74
CA ALA A 398 27.64 3.22 2.01
C ALA A 398 27.31 1.83 2.60
N THR A 399 26.82 1.76 3.83
CA THR A 399 26.34 0.49 4.42
C THR A 399 24.89 0.16 4.05
N LEU A 400 24.14 1.11 3.49
CA LEU A 400 22.70 0.99 3.23
C LEU A 400 22.44 0.38 1.85
N VAL A 401 22.91 -0.86 1.68
CA VAL A 401 22.83 -1.64 0.44
C VAL A 401 21.75 -2.71 0.54
N SER A 402 20.81 -2.72 -0.42
CA SER A 402 19.67 -3.64 -0.45
C SER A 402 19.90 -4.79 -1.45
N ASP A 403 20.83 -5.67 -1.08
CA ASP A 403 21.36 -6.77 -1.90
C ASP A 403 20.68 -8.14 -1.70
N GLN A 404 19.51 -8.18 -1.05
CA GLN A 404 18.78 -9.42 -0.75
C GLN A 404 17.35 -9.45 -1.31
N THR A 405 17.13 -8.79 -2.44
CA THR A 405 15.83 -8.81 -3.13
C THR A 405 15.51 -10.21 -3.69
N PRO A 406 14.22 -10.53 -3.96
CA PRO A 406 13.86 -11.68 -4.79
C PRO A 406 14.67 -11.76 -6.10
N PHE A 407 14.90 -10.62 -6.74
CA PHE A 407 15.69 -10.54 -7.96
C PHE A 407 17.17 -10.91 -7.75
N ASP A 408 17.82 -10.48 -6.66
CA ASP A 408 19.21 -10.88 -6.35
C ASP A 408 19.34 -12.40 -6.19
N ARG A 409 18.36 -13.03 -5.52
CA ARG A 409 18.33 -14.51 -5.39
C ARG A 409 18.14 -15.19 -6.74
N PHE A 410 17.34 -14.60 -7.62
CA PHE A 410 17.14 -15.10 -8.99
C PHE A 410 18.42 -15.03 -9.81
N LEU A 411 19.14 -13.90 -9.76
CA LEU A 411 20.45 -13.74 -10.40
C LEU A 411 21.50 -14.68 -9.79
N GLY A 412 21.38 -15.00 -8.50
CA GLY A 412 22.21 -15.99 -7.81
C GLY A 412 21.90 -17.45 -8.17
N GLY A 413 20.97 -17.69 -9.11
CA GLY A 413 20.64 -19.02 -9.65
C GLY A 413 19.37 -19.65 -9.08
N ASN A 414 18.72 -19.03 -8.08
CA ASN A 414 17.42 -19.52 -7.59
C ASN A 414 16.28 -19.01 -8.48
N ARG A 415 16.01 -19.72 -9.58
CA ARG A 415 14.94 -19.36 -10.54
C ARG A 415 13.55 -19.27 -9.90
N ALA A 416 13.29 -19.99 -8.81
CA ALA A 416 12.01 -19.96 -8.10
C ALA A 416 11.84 -18.73 -7.18
N ALA A 417 12.86 -17.87 -7.07
CA ALA A 417 12.76 -16.62 -6.31
C ALA A 417 11.84 -15.59 -6.97
N LEU A 418 11.60 -15.71 -8.28
CA LEU A 418 10.59 -14.94 -9.01
C LEU A 418 9.43 -15.83 -9.44
N THR A 419 8.20 -15.33 -9.31
CA THR A 419 7.02 -15.94 -9.93
C THR A 419 7.10 -15.89 -11.45
N GLU A 420 6.28 -16.68 -12.17
CA GLU A 420 6.23 -16.64 -13.64
C GLU A 420 5.85 -15.25 -14.18
N GLU A 421 4.95 -14.55 -13.47
CA GLU A 421 4.56 -13.18 -13.79
C GLU A 421 5.72 -12.19 -13.61
N GLN A 422 6.49 -12.30 -12.53
CA GLN A 422 7.69 -11.48 -12.31
C GLN A 422 8.79 -11.78 -13.33
N GLN A 423 8.92 -13.03 -13.75
CA GLN A 423 9.84 -13.44 -14.81
C GLN A 423 9.43 -12.85 -16.16
N LEU A 424 8.13 -12.88 -16.50
CA LEU A 424 7.60 -12.18 -17.67
C LEU A 424 7.90 -10.68 -17.58
N GLY A 425 7.66 -10.05 -16.44
CA GLY A 425 7.97 -8.64 -16.21
C GLY A 425 9.43 -8.30 -16.46
N PHE A 426 10.36 -9.14 -15.98
CA PHE A 426 11.79 -8.97 -16.25
C PHE A 426 12.14 -9.13 -17.74
N ALA A 427 11.53 -10.10 -18.43
CA ALA A 427 11.71 -10.30 -19.86
C ALA A 427 11.20 -9.10 -20.68
N LEU A 428 10.09 -8.50 -20.28
CA LEU A 428 9.56 -7.26 -20.88
C LEU A 428 10.50 -6.08 -20.61
N PHE A 429 10.91 -5.91 -19.35
CA PHE A 429 11.80 -4.84 -18.90
C PHE A 429 13.11 -4.78 -19.68
N SER A 430 13.75 -5.95 -19.88
CA SER A 430 15.03 -6.07 -20.60
C SER A 430 14.87 -6.25 -22.11
N GLY A 431 13.62 -6.39 -22.57
CA GLY A 431 13.28 -6.66 -23.96
C GLY A 431 12.47 -5.51 -24.53
N ILE A 432 11.24 -5.80 -24.94
CA ILE A 432 10.44 -4.88 -25.75
C ILE A 432 10.06 -3.58 -25.04
N ALA A 433 10.09 -3.52 -23.70
CA ALA A 433 9.79 -2.30 -22.97
C ALA A 433 10.98 -1.32 -22.91
N ASN A 434 12.18 -1.76 -23.31
CA ASN A 434 13.41 -0.96 -23.34
C ASN A 434 13.81 -0.32 -21.99
N CYS A 435 13.23 -0.73 -20.87
CA CYS A 435 13.51 -0.14 -19.56
C CYS A 435 14.98 -0.28 -19.16
N GLY A 436 15.58 -1.43 -19.48
CA GLY A 436 16.98 -1.73 -19.22
C GLY A 436 17.99 -0.85 -19.96
N LEU A 437 17.56 -0.06 -20.97
CA LEU A 437 18.47 0.87 -21.66
C LEU A 437 18.86 2.08 -20.80
N CYS A 438 18.00 2.47 -19.85
CA CYS A 438 18.28 3.56 -18.90
C CYS A 438 18.47 3.03 -17.47
N HIS A 439 17.74 1.96 -17.13
CA HIS A 439 17.82 1.24 -15.87
C HIS A 439 18.68 -0.01 -16.01
N GLY A 440 19.90 0.16 -16.54
CA GLY A 440 20.84 -0.93 -16.80
C GLY A 440 21.57 -1.40 -15.54
N GLY A 441 22.27 -2.52 -15.70
CA GLY A 441 23.12 -3.10 -14.67
C GLY A 441 22.36 -3.59 -13.43
N THR A 442 23.14 -4.09 -12.48
CA THR A 442 22.63 -4.70 -11.25
C THR A 442 22.02 -3.66 -10.30
N GLU A 443 22.49 -2.43 -10.38
CA GLU A 443 22.06 -1.24 -9.64
C GLU A 443 20.74 -0.67 -10.15
N MET A 444 20.29 -1.10 -11.35
CA MET A 444 19.07 -0.65 -12.02
C MET A 444 19.08 0.85 -12.39
N THR A 445 20.24 1.36 -12.81
CA THR A 445 20.43 2.74 -13.28
C THR A 445 21.76 2.90 -14.02
N ASN A 446 21.75 3.63 -15.14
CA ASN A 446 22.97 4.03 -15.83
C ASN A 446 23.67 5.23 -15.17
N ALA A 447 23.04 5.89 -14.19
CA ALA A 447 23.69 6.94 -13.39
C ALA A 447 24.60 6.37 -12.27
N SER A 448 24.94 5.08 -12.36
CA SER A 448 25.76 4.35 -11.40
C SER A 448 27.24 4.46 -11.73
N VAL A 449 28.13 4.45 -10.74
CA VAL A 449 29.60 4.40 -10.86
C VAL A 449 30.16 3.17 -11.61
N THR A 450 29.35 2.14 -11.84
CA THR A 450 29.73 0.88 -12.50
C THR A 450 29.29 0.80 -13.95
N ALA A 451 28.27 1.57 -14.33
CA ALA A 451 27.73 1.62 -15.68
C ALA A 451 28.67 2.32 -16.70
N GLY A 452 29.91 2.65 -16.30
CA GLY A 452 30.82 3.47 -17.07
C GLY A 452 32.24 3.50 -16.49
N ALA A 453 33.23 3.71 -17.36
CA ALA A 453 34.58 4.06 -16.97
C ALA A 453 34.62 5.57 -16.64
N PHE A 454 34.11 5.95 -15.46
CA PHE A 454 33.74 7.35 -15.17
C PHE A 454 34.90 8.31 -14.85
N LEU A 455 36.06 7.82 -14.43
CA LEU A 455 37.11 8.74 -13.93
C LEU A 455 37.87 9.46 -15.06
N ASP A 456 37.85 8.94 -16.29
CA ASP A 456 38.59 9.50 -17.42
C ASP A 456 37.78 9.56 -18.73
N ASN A 457 36.47 9.27 -18.66
CA ASN A 457 35.59 9.12 -19.83
C ASN A 457 36.12 8.10 -20.86
N GLN A 458 36.89 7.10 -20.42
CA GLN A 458 37.29 6.00 -21.30
C GLN A 458 36.04 5.40 -21.97
N GLU A 459 36.15 5.15 -23.27
CA GLU A 459 35.07 4.62 -24.11
C GLU A 459 33.79 5.50 -24.19
N HIS A 460 33.88 6.78 -23.83
CA HIS A 460 32.77 7.76 -23.87
C HIS A 460 31.66 7.49 -22.83
N ALA A 461 32.00 6.89 -21.68
CA ALA A 461 31.03 6.45 -20.69
C ALA A 461 30.22 7.55 -19.98
N LEU A 462 30.70 8.80 -19.98
CA LEU A 462 30.06 9.95 -19.30
C LEU A 462 29.39 10.93 -20.25
N ILE A 463 30.04 11.20 -21.37
CA ILE A 463 29.58 12.14 -22.38
C ILE A 463 29.36 11.34 -23.65
N GLU A 464 28.08 11.12 -23.98
CA GLU A 464 27.66 10.28 -25.10
C GLU A 464 27.00 11.10 -26.19
N LEU A 465 27.01 10.53 -27.40
CA LEU A 465 26.34 11.08 -28.58
C LEU A 465 24.96 10.45 -28.70
N MET A 466 23.91 11.26 -28.66
CA MET A 466 22.53 10.79 -28.83
C MET A 466 21.79 11.60 -29.90
N PHE A 467 20.71 11.01 -30.42
CA PHE A 467 19.66 11.79 -31.06
C PHE A 467 18.64 12.16 -29.99
N VAL A 468 18.11 13.38 -29.99
CA VAL A 468 16.89 13.72 -29.23
C VAL A 468 15.65 13.43 -30.08
N ALA A 469 14.46 13.51 -29.48
CA ALA A 469 13.21 13.16 -30.16
C ALA A 469 12.91 13.99 -31.44
N ASP A 470 13.43 15.21 -31.56
CA ASP A 470 13.32 16.02 -32.79
C ASP A 470 14.26 15.58 -33.94
N GLY A 471 15.14 14.59 -33.70
CA GLY A 471 16.10 14.06 -34.66
C GLY A 471 17.43 14.79 -34.72
N ARG A 472 17.64 15.83 -33.89
CA ARG A 472 18.93 16.51 -33.75
C ARG A 472 19.92 15.63 -33.00
N GLN A 473 21.17 15.67 -33.46
CA GLN A 473 22.27 15.01 -32.78
C GLN A 473 22.89 15.94 -31.74
N VAL A 474 23.10 15.43 -30.53
CA VAL A 474 23.59 16.18 -29.37
C VAL A 474 24.60 15.36 -28.58
N ILE A 475 25.43 16.02 -27.77
CA ILE A 475 26.10 15.38 -26.65
C ILE A 475 25.30 15.60 -25.36
N TYR A 476 25.33 14.62 -24.46
CA TYR A 476 24.63 14.68 -23.18
C TYR A 476 25.37 13.87 -22.11
N ASP A 477 24.95 14.07 -20.86
CA ASP A 477 25.49 13.35 -19.71
C ASP A 477 24.77 12.00 -19.56
N ASN A 478 25.48 10.89 -19.76
CA ASN A 478 24.91 9.55 -19.58
C ASN A 478 24.34 9.38 -18.16
N GLY A 479 23.21 8.68 -18.05
CA GLY A 479 22.45 8.53 -16.80
C GLY A 479 21.58 9.73 -16.42
N PHE A 480 21.47 10.76 -17.26
CA PHE A 480 20.56 11.91 -17.08
C PHE A 480 19.67 12.08 -18.30
N ASN A 481 18.36 11.89 -18.13
CA ASN A 481 17.42 11.89 -19.26
C ASN A 481 16.23 12.82 -19.00
N ASN A 482 15.69 13.41 -20.07
CA ASN A 482 14.38 14.07 -20.05
C ASN A 482 13.34 13.03 -20.48
N THR A 483 12.36 12.76 -19.60
CA THR A 483 11.28 11.80 -19.85
C THR A 483 9.91 12.45 -19.98
N ALA A 484 9.86 13.78 -20.12
CA ALA A 484 8.63 14.56 -20.25
C ALA A 484 7.66 14.45 -19.06
N VAL A 485 8.17 14.35 -17.83
CA VAL A 485 7.37 14.40 -16.60
C VAL A 485 6.68 15.77 -16.44
N THR A 486 7.43 16.84 -16.71
CA THR A 486 7.02 18.25 -16.67
C THR A 486 7.69 19.00 -17.83
N PRO A 487 7.17 20.15 -18.29
CA PRO A 487 7.84 20.96 -19.30
C PRO A 487 9.28 21.33 -18.88
N THR A 488 10.25 21.32 -19.80
CA THR A 488 11.65 21.71 -19.52
C THR A 488 11.74 23.10 -18.86
N THR A 489 10.82 24.01 -19.20
CA THR A 489 10.76 25.37 -18.64
C THR A 489 10.41 25.42 -17.16
N ASP A 490 9.74 24.40 -16.63
CA ASP A 490 9.27 24.38 -15.25
C ASP A 490 10.37 23.91 -14.29
N ASP A 491 11.22 23.00 -14.76
CA ASP A 491 12.44 22.59 -14.05
C ASP A 491 13.54 22.17 -15.05
N ILE A 492 14.54 23.04 -15.21
CA ILE A 492 15.68 22.82 -16.10
C ILE A 492 16.61 21.68 -15.68
N GLY A 493 16.45 21.11 -14.48
CA GLY A 493 17.19 19.93 -14.05
C GLY A 493 18.72 20.11 -14.08
N ARG A 494 19.41 19.21 -14.79
CA ARG A 494 20.86 19.22 -15.01
C ARG A 494 21.36 20.46 -15.76
N GLY A 495 20.46 21.20 -16.40
CA GLY A 495 20.75 22.44 -17.12
C GLY A 495 21.17 23.62 -16.24
N GLY A 496 21.02 23.50 -14.91
CA GLY A 496 21.38 24.52 -13.94
C GLY A 496 22.89 24.75 -13.77
N THR A 497 23.23 25.61 -12.80
CA THR A 497 24.61 26.06 -12.55
C THR A 497 24.99 25.99 -11.07
N ALA A 498 26.27 25.80 -10.79
CA ALA A 498 26.85 25.98 -9.47
C ALA A 498 26.86 27.47 -9.06
N PRO A 499 26.85 27.81 -7.76
CA PRO A 499 26.81 29.19 -7.27
C PRO A 499 28.16 29.92 -7.35
N PHE A 500 29.13 29.40 -8.10
CA PHE A 500 30.48 29.94 -8.23
C PHE A 500 30.71 30.49 -9.62
N ILE A 501 31.39 31.63 -9.69
CA ILE A 501 31.68 32.33 -10.94
C ILE A 501 33.03 31.87 -11.50
N ASN A 502 33.03 31.51 -12.78
CA ASN A 502 34.24 31.26 -13.54
C ASN A 502 34.93 32.59 -13.86
N PHE A 503 36.14 32.81 -13.33
CA PHE A 503 36.90 34.04 -13.55
C PHE A 503 37.38 34.23 -14.99
N ASN A 504 37.43 33.17 -15.80
CA ASN A 504 37.90 33.24 -17.18
C ASN A 504 36.84 33.80 -18.15
N ASN A 505 35.54 33.59 -17.87
CA ASN A 505 34.45 34.02 -18.75
C ASN A 505 33.33 34.81 -18.05
N GLY A 506 33.37 34.95 -16.72
CA GLY A 506 32.41 35.71 -15.92
C GLY A 506 31.04 35.03 -15.73
N LEU A 507 30.89 33.78 -16.14
CA LEU A 507 29.65 33.01 -16.03
C LEU A 507 29.71 31.99 -14.88
N PRO A 508 28.58 31.57 -14.30
CA PRO A 508 28.54 30.44 -13.38
C PRO A 508 28.98 29.13 -14.04
N PHE A 509 29.60 28.22 -13.27
CA PHE A 509 29.93 26.88 -13.78
C PHE A 509 28.65 26.05 -14.03
N PRO A 510 28.49 25.41 -15.20
CA PRO A 510 27.37 24.51 -15.46
C PRO A 510 27.47 23.23 -14.62
N LEU A 511 26.31 22.62 -14.32
CA LEU A 511 26.29 21.30 -13.67
C LEU A 511 26.58 20.15 -14.64
N SER A 512 26.25 20.30 -15.93
CA SER A 512 26.44 19.27 -16.96
C SER A 512 27.92 19.05 -17.27
N PHE A 513 28.34 17.78 -17.34
CA PHE A 513 29.68 17.41 -17.78
C PHE A 513 29.91 17.74 -19.25
N SER A 514 28.92 17.53 -20.11
CA SER A 514 28.99 17.90 -21.53
C SER A 514 29.25 19.39 -21.71
N ALA A 515 28.60 20.24 -20.92
CA ALA A 515 28.83 21.69 -20.93
C ALA A 515 30.16 22.10 -20.29
N LEU A 516 30.63 21.39 -19.25
CA LEU A 516 31.96 21.62 -18.67
C LEU A 516 33.08 21.22 -19.64
N ALA A 517 32.93 20.09 -20.34
CA ALA A 517 33.90 19.60 -21.32
C ALA A 517 34.10 20.58 -22.48
N GLU A 518 33.03 21.24 -22.94
CA GLU A 518 33.12 22.32 -23.91
C GLU A 518 33.95 23.51 -23.38
N GLN A 519 33.71 23.94 -22.13
CA GLN A 519 34.52 24.98 -21.49
C GLN A 519 35.99 24.56 -21.30
N GLN A 520 36.25 23.28 -21.06
CA GLN A 520 37.60 22.73 -20.94
C GLN A 520 38.38 22.88 -22.26
N GLU A 521 37.79 22.48 -23.38
CA GLU A 521 38.42 22.60 -24.71
C GLU A 521 38.70 24.05 -25.12
N LEU A 522 37.87 24.98 -24.64
CA LEU A 522 38.07 26.42 -24.81
C LEU A 522 39.14 27.00 -23.86
N GLY A 523 39.74 26.18 -22.98
CA GLY A 523 40.71 26.62 -21.97
C GLY A 523 40.09 27.52 -20.90
N GLN A 524 38.78 27.41 -20.68
CA GLN A 524 38.03 28.29 -19.77
C GLN A 524 37.86 27.69 -18.37
N LEU A 525 38.22 26.43 -18.12
CA LEU A 525 38.10 25.83 -16.78
C LEU A 525 39.40 25.91 -15.97
N PRO A 526 39.32 26.22 -14.66
CA PRO A 526 40.46 26.22 -13.75
C PRO A 526 40.72 24.86 -13.06
N PHE A 527 39.99 23.81 -13.44
CA PHE A 527 40.09 22.45 -12.90
C PHE A 527 39.84 21.43 -14.02
N GLU A 528 40.26 20.18 -13.80
CA GLU A 528 40.04 19.10 -14.77
C GLU A 528 38.59 18.60 -14.73
N THR A 529 38.07 18.23 -15.89
CA THR A 529 36.72 17.68 -16.08
C THR A 529 36.78 16.60 -17.18
N PRO A 530 35.78 15.71 -17.31
CA PRO A 530 35.74 14.76 -18.41
C PRO A 530 35.94 15.44 -19.77
N ILE A 531 36.85 14.91 -20.58
CA ILE A 531 37.16 15.47 -21.91
C ILE A 531 36.07 15.12 -22.93
N LEU A 532 35.91 15.96 -23.95
CA LEU A 532 35.04 15.65 -25.08
C LEU A 532 35.56 14.39 -25.81
N PRO A 533 34.65 13.53 -26.31
CA PRO A 533 35.05 12.44 -27.19
C PRO A 533 35.87 12.92 -28.39
N LEU A 534 36.94 12.19 -28.76
CA LEU A 534 37.99 12.61 -29.72
C LEU A 534 37.51 13.06 -31.12
N PHE A 535 36.26 12.74 -31.51
CA PHE A 535 35.68 13.06 -32.81
C PHE A 535 34.59 14.13 -32.76
N ILE A 536 34.30 14.67 -31.59
CA ILE A 536 33.27 15.70 -31.39
C ILE A 536 33.95 17.07 -31.46
N PRO A 537 33.52 17.98 -32.35
CA PRO A 537 34.07 19.33 -32.41
C PRO A 537 33.68 20.13 -31.17
N VAL A 538 34.49 21.15 -30.84
CA VAL A 538 34.06 22.23 -29.94
C VAL A 538 32.83 22.92 -30.54
N ASP A 539 31.91 23.42 -29.72
CA ASP A 539 30.60 23.98 -30.12
C ASP A 539 29.59 22.95 -30.63
N PHE A 540 29.80 21.64 -30.38
CA PHE A 540 28.79 20.63 -30.68
C PHE A 540 27.54 20.82 -29.81
N PRO A 541 26.30 20.66 -30.33
CA PRO A 541 25.11 20.89 -29.54
C PRO A 541 25.06 20.05 -28.25
N VAL A 542 24.94 20.72 -27.10
CA VAL A 542 24.77 20.09 -25.79
C VAL A 542 23.29 20.00 -25.44
N ASN A 543 22.83 18.82 -25.02
CA ASN A 543 21.53 18.65 -24.39
C ASN A 543 21.71 18.45 -22.88
N LYS A 544 21.14 19.34 -22.09
CA LYS A 544 21.26 19.35 -20.62
C LYS A 544 19.98 19.79 -19.91
N ASP A 545 19.05 20.43 -20.62
CA ASP A 545 17.89 21.08 -20.02
C ASP A 545 16.74 20.09 -19.85
N GLY A 546 16.11 20.07 -18.67
CA GLY A 546 15.05 19.12 -18.32
C GLY A 546 15.53 17.68 -18.11
N LEU A 547 16.85 17.46 -18.07
CA LEU A 547 17.47 16.17 -17.80
C LEU A 547 17.57 15.93 -16.29
N PHE A 548 17.15 14.74 -15.85
CA PHE A 548 17.24 14.32 -14.46
C PHE A 548 17.92 12.96 -14.34
N LYS A 549 18.64 12.76 -13.23
CA LYS A 549 19.32 11.52 -12.90
C LYS A 549 18.33 10.34 -12.97
N VAL A 550 18.66 9.33 -13.77
CA VAL A 550 17.88 8.10 -13.81
C VAL A 550 17.94 7.44 -12.41
N PRO A 551 16.81 7.29 -11.70
CA PRO A 551 16.82 6.73 -10.36
C PRO A 551 17.05 5.22 -10.42
N GLY A 552 17.74 4.66 -9.42
CA GLY A 552 17.74 3.21 -9.21
C GLY A 552 16.34 2.70 -8.86
N LEU A 553 15.98 1.51 -9.37
CA LEU A 553 14.64 0.92 -9.15
C LEU A 553 14.55 -0.06 -7.97
N ARG A 554 15.64 -0.24 -7.23
CA ARG A 554 15.62 -1.10 -6.03
C ARG A 554 14.75 -0.48 -4.94
N ASN A 555 13.88 -1.29 -4.36
CA ASN A 555 12.83 -0.90 -3.40
C ASN A 555 11.78 0.07 -3.96
N VAL A 556 11.62 0.16 -5.29
CA VAL A 556 10.71 1.15 -5.90
C VAL A 556 9.27 1.04 -5.37
N GLU A 557 8.80 -0.16 -5.07
CA GLU A 557 7.52 -0.44 -4.39
C GLU A 557 7.28 0.44 -3.14
N LEU A 558 8.35 0.74 -2.39
CA LEU A 558 8.28 1.44 -1.11
C LEU A 558 8.48 2.95 -1.20
N THR A 559 8.61 3.49 -2.42
CA THR A 559 9.15 4.85 -2.64
C THR A 559 8.17 5.83 -3.31
N ALA A 560 6.89 5.50 -3.34
CA ALA A 560 5.85 6.44 -3.76
C ALA A 560 5.81 7.70 -2.85
N PRO A 561 5.42 8.87 -3.39
CA PRO A 561 5.08 9.11 -4.79
C PRO A 561 6.31 9.16 -5.72
N TYR A 562 6.09 8.99 -7.03
CA TYR A 562 7.12 8.77 -8.04
C TYR A 562 7.50 10.02 -8.85
N PHE A 563 8.64 9.93 -9.55
CA PHE A 563 9.31 10.99 -10.30
C PHE A 563 9.90 12.11 -9.43
N HIS A 564 10.73 12.96 -10.04
CA HIS A 564 11.40 14.07 -9.37
C HIS A 564 10.43 15.13 -8.81
N ASN A 565 9.20 15.16 -9.30
CA ASN A 565 8.14 16.06 -8.83
C ASN A 565 7.08 15.35 -7.95
N GLY A 566 7.18 14.02 -7.76
CA GLY A 566 6.25 13.28 -6.90
C GLY A 566 4.81 13.30 -7.41
N SER A 567 4.59 13.46 -8.72
CA SER A 567 3.26 13.71 -9.32
C SER A 567 2.38 12.47 -9.50
N VAL A 568 2.89 11.28 -9.18
CA VAL A 568 2.26 9.97 -9.45
C VAL A 568 2.35 9.08 -8.21
N MET A 569 1.32 8.30 -7.90
CA MET A 569 1.22 7.56 -6.64
C MET A 569 1.46 6.06 -6.80
N THR A 570 1.11 5.46 -7.94
CA THR A 570 1.20 4.00 -8.13
C THR A 570 2.18 3.60 -9.23
N LEU A 571 2.70 2.37 -9.15
CA LEU A 571 3.58 1.83 -10.20
C LEU A 571 2.81 1.61 -11.51
N GLU A 572 1.52 1.31 -11.41
CA GLU A 572 0.61 1.19 -12.54
C GLU A 572 0.53 2.52 -13.31
N GLU A 573 0.39 3.64 -12.60
CA GLU A 573 0.38 4.97 -13.20
C GLU A 573 1.76 5.35 -13.79
N VAL A 574 2.87 4.84 -13.22
CA VAL A 574 4.22 4.99 -13.78
C VAL A 574 4.35 4.23 -15.10
N VAL A 575 3.83 2.99 -15.19
CA VAL A 575 3.82 2.24 -16.45
C VAL A 575 2.95 2.94 -17.48
N ASP A 576 1.74 3.39 -17.10
CA ASP A 576 0.86 4.17 -17.98
C ASP A 576 1.54 5.43 -18.51
N PHE A 577 2.32 6.12 -17.66
CA PHE A 577 3.13 7.28 -18.04
C PHE A 577 4.09 6.98 -19.19
N TYR A 578 4.85 5.90 -19.09
CA TYR A 578 5.79 5.54 -20.15
C TYR A 578 5.10 4.96 -21.38
N VAL A 579 4.01 4.19 -21.23
CA VAL A 579 3.20 3.67 -22.35
C VAL A 579 2.71 4.83 -23.24
N ARG A 580 2.28 5.95 -22.64
CA ARG A 580 1.85 7.14 -23.39
C ARG A 580 2.99 8.06 -23.88
N GLY A 581 4.24 7.75 -23.57
CA GLY A 581 5.39 8.59 -23.93
C GLY A 581 5.58 9.83 -23.08
N GLY A 582 5.15 9.82 -21.81
CA GLY A 582 5.30 10.93 -20.87
C GLY A 582 4.07 11.84 -20.74
N ASN A 583 4.18 12.94 -19.98
CA ASN A 583 3.09 13.92 -19.84
C ASN A 583 3.17 15.01 -20.92
N PHE A 584 4.40 15.45 -21.24
CA PHE A 584 4.64 16.61 -22.11
C PHE A 584 5.63 16.33 -23.25
N PRO A 585 5.47 15.24 -24.04
CA PRO A 585 6.48 14.85 -25.03
C PRO A 585 6.69 15.89 -26.13
N GLN A 586 5.64 16.65 -26.49
CA GLN A 586 5.74 17.70 -27.51
C GLN A 586 6.42 18.96 -26.99
N ASP A 587 6.13 19.37 -25.76
CA ASP A 587 6.76 20.55 -25.15
C ASP A 587 8.26 20.32 -24.89
N ASN A 588 8.66 19.06 -24.66
CA ASN A 588 10.04 18.68 -24.40
C ASN A 588 10.78 18.12 -25.63
N ILE A 589 10.19 18.17 -26.83
CA ILE A 589 10.71 17.42 -28.00
C ILE A 589 12.19 17.70 -28.34
N HIS A 590 12.69 18.89 -27.99
CA HIS A 590 14.07 19.31 -28.21
C HIS A 590 15.10 18.71 -27.24
N ASP A 591 14.65 18.23 -26.08
CA ASP A 591 15.49 17.68 -25.02
C ASP A 591 15.14 16.21 -24.69
N LEU A 592 13.96 15.74 -25.14
CA LEU A 592 13.36 14.44 -24.85
C LEU A 592 14.24 13.30 -25.37
N ASP A 593 14.45 12.31 -24.50
CA ASP A 593 15.09 11.06 -24.88
C ASP A 593 14.24 10.34 -25.94
N PRO A 594 14.83 9.95 -27.08
CA PRO A 594 14.09 9.43 -28.24
C PRO A 594 13.43 8.07 -27.95
N LEU A 595 13.86 7.34 -26.92
CA LEU A 595 13.27 6.07 -26.53
C LEU A 595 11.91 6.26 -25.83
N ILE A 596 11.62 7.45 -25.33
CA ILE A 596 10.35 7.75 -24.69
C ILE A 596 9.23 7.77 -25.74
N GLY A 597 8.21 6.93 -25.53
CA GLY A 597 7.17 6.66 -26.54
C GLY A 597 7.54 5.56 -27.54
N GLN A 598 8.65 4.84 -27.33
CA GLN A 598 9.05 3.66 -28.09
C GLN A 598 9.15 2.43 -27.17
N GLY A 599 9.03 1.23 -27.76
CA GLY A 599 9.16 -0.03 -27.01
C GLY A 599 7.98 -0.29 -26.08
N ILE A 600 7.98 0.31 -24.90
CA ILE A 600 6.92 0.13 -23.89
C ILE A 600 5.53 0.56 -24.38
N SER A 601 5.44 1.50 -25.32
CA SER A 601 4.19 1.88 -25.98
C SER A 601 3.53 0.71 -26.74
N LEU A 602 4.28 -0.33 -27.11
CA LEU A 602 3.74 -1.57 -27.70
C LEU A 602 2.88 -2.38 -26.71
N MET A 603 2.97 -2.08 -25.41
CA MET A 603 2.16 -2.70 -24.37
C MET A 603 0.78 -2.04 -24.22
N GLN A 604 0.47 -1.00 -24.99
CA GLN A 604 -0.80 -0.30 -24.91
C GLN A 604 -1.98 -1.29 -25.05
N GLY A 605 -2.89 -1.26 -24.06
CA GLY A 605 -4.07 -2.12 -24.02
C GLY A 605 -3.79 -3.57 -23.63
N ASN A 606 -2.56 -3.92 -23.23
CA ASN A 606 -2.22 -5.26 -22.73
C ASN A 606 -2.06 -5.25 -21.21
N GLU A 607 -3.16 -5.53 -20.50
CA GLU A 607 -3.20 -5.55 -19.03
C GLU A 607 -2.27 -6.60 -18.42
N THR A 608 -2.08 -7.76 -19.07
CA THR A 608 -1.19 -8.82 -18.58
C THR A 608 0.27 -8.38 -18.58
N MET A 609 0.73 -7.76 -19.67
CA MET A 609 2.12 -7.27 -19.77
C MET A 609 2.36 -6.11 -18.81
N HIS A 610 1.37 -5.25 -18.63
CA HIS A 610 1.39 -4.14 -17.68
C HIS A 610 1.54 -4.65 -16.24
N ALA A 611 0.66 -5.57 -15.81
CA ALA A 611 0.71 -6.19 -14.49
C ALA A 611 2.03 -6.93 -14.25
N ALA A 612 2.54 -7.67 -15.25
CA ALA A 612 3.81 -8.37 -15.15
C ALA A 612 4.99 -7.41 -14.91
N LEU A 613 5.04 -6.28 -15.61
CA LEU A 613 6.10 -5.28 -15.43
C LEU A 613 6.06 -4.67 -14.02
N VAL A 614 4.86 -4.36 -13.51
CA VAL A 614 4.67 -3.90 -12.12
C VAL A 614 5.11 -4.97 -11.13
N ALA A 615 4.71 -6.22 -11.32
CA ALA A 615 5.09 -7.34 -10.47
C ALA A 615 6.61 -7.51 -10.40
N PHE A 616 7.33 -7.35 -11.53
CA PHE A 616 8.79 -7.36 -11.55
C PHE A 616 9.40 -6.21 -10.74
N MET A 617 8.90 -4.99 -10.89
CA MET A 617 9.37 -3.83 -10.10
C MET A 617 9.18 -4.06 -8.59
N MET A 618 8.10 -4.71 -8.17
CA MET A 618 7.90 -5.11 -6.77
C MET A 618 8.90 -6.17 -6.30
N ALA A 619 9.39 -7.02 -7.20
CA ALA A 619 10.41 -8.03 -6.90
C ALA A 619 11.82 -7.44 -6.65
N LEU A 620 11.98 -6.12 -6.83
CA LEU A 620 13.20 -5.37 -6.53
C LEU A 620 13.25 -4.86 -5.08
N THR A 621 12.30 -5.26 -4.23
CA THR A 621 12.25 -4.86 -2.82
C THR A 621 13.01 -5.82 -1.92
N ASP A 622 13.86 -5.28 -1.05
CA ASP A 622 14.55 -6.03 0.01
C ASP A 622 13.71 -5.98 1.29
N GLU A 623 13.34 -7.14 1.82
CA GLU A 623 12.49 -7.22 3.01
C GLU A 623 13.15 -6.62 4.26
N ARG A 624 14.47 -6.51 4.31
CA ARG A 624 15.15 -5.82 5.42
C ARG A 624 14.84 -4.33 5.44
N VAL A 625 14.60 -3.72 4.28
CA VAL A 625 14.20 -2.31 4.14
C VAL A 625 12.79 -2.11 4.67
N ARG A 626 11.86 -2.99 4.29
CA ARG A 626 10.47 -2.96 4.78
C ARG A 626 10.41 -3.15 6.30
N ASN A 627 11.21 -4.08 6.80
CA ASN A 627 11.25 -4.42 8.22
C ASN A 627 12.16 -3.49 9.04
N GLN A 628 12.87 -2.54 8.42
CA GLN A 628 13.80 -1.64 9.09
C GLN A 628 14.84 -2.39 9.93
N SER A 629 15.29 -3.54 9.43
CA SER A 629 16.32 -4.39 10.04
C SER A 629 17.70 -4.07 9.46
N ALA A 630 18.76 -4.48 10.14
CA ALA A 630 20.13 -4.15 9.75
C ALA A 630 20.42 -4.51 8.27
N PRO A 631 21.09 -3.61 7.53
CA PRO A 631 21.73 -2.37 7.98
C PRO A 631 20.80 -1.14 8.09
N PHE A 632 19.49 -1.30 7.87
CA PHE A 632 18.48 -0.22 7.84
C PHE A 632 17.82 0.06 9.21
N ASP A 633 18.30 -0.58 10.28
CA ASP A 633 17.89 -0.29 11.64
C ASP A 633 18.28 1.13 12.05
N HIS A 634 17.51 1.76 12.93
CA HIS A 634 17.71 3.18 13.22
C HIS A 634 17.34 3.63 14.64
N PRO A 635 17.90 4.77 15.09
CA PRO A 635 17.40 5.52 16.24
C PRO A 635 15.94 5.96 16.08
N GLU A 636 15.30 6.31 17.19
CA GLU A 636 13.97 6.94 17.19
C GLU A 636 14.01 8.24 16.40
N LEU A 637 12.88 8.62 15.80
CA LEU A 637 12.73 9.89 15.15
C LEU A 637 11.38 10.51 15.48
N LEU A 638 11.36 11.81 15.77
CA LEU A 638 10.12 12.57 15.91
C LEU A 638 9.95 13.47 14.70
N VAL A 639 8.98 13.16 13.87
CA VAL A 639 8.75 13.84 12.60
C VAL A 639 7.59 14.84 12.77
N PRO A 640 7.74 16.11 12.38
CA PRO A 640 6.70 17.10 12.57
C PRO A 640 5.50 16.82 11.67
N ILE A 641 4.32 17.14 12.18
CA ILE A 641 3.06 17.16 11.47
C ILE A 641 2.39 18.51 11.77
N PRO A 642 2.47 19.48 10.85
CA PRO A 642 2.08 20.84 11.14
C PRO A 642 0.55 21.01 11.20
N ASN A 643 0.13 22.07 11.88
CA ASN A 643 -1.24 22.59 11.87
C ASN A 643 -1.28 24.08 11.51
N ASP A 644 -2.49 24.61 11.34
CA ASP A 644 -2.73 25.98 10.89
C ASP A 644 -2.42 27.05 11.96
N GLU A 645 -2.13 26.63 13.19
CA GLU A 645 -1.79 27.52 14.31
C GLU A 645 -0.28 27.76 14.43
N GLY A 646 0.51 27.24 13.48
CA GLY A 646 1.97 27.38 13.49
C GLY A 646 2.68 26.48 14.51
N THR A 647 1.98 25.49 15.05
CA THR A 647 2.54 24.46 15.95
C THR A 647 2.64 23.11 15.23
N ASP A 648 3.44 22.19 15.78
CA ASP A 648 3.61 20.85 15.24
C ASP A 648 3.13 19.80 16.23
N LEU A 649 2.37 18.82 15.73
CA LEU A 649 2.27 17.52 16.37
C LEU A 649 3.50 16.70 15.96
N LEU A 650 4.16 16.00 16.87
CA LEU A 650 5.32 15.19 16.51
C LEU A 650 4.95 13.72 16.36
N MET A 651 5.01 13.18 15.15
CA MET A 651 4.88 11.74 14.92
C MET A 651 6.12 11.01 15.43
N ARG A 652 5.94 10.08 16.35
CA ARG A 652 7.02 9.23 16.86
C ARG A 652 7.19 8.00 15.97
N ILE A 653 8.40 7.83 15.45
CA ILE A 653 8.88 6.64 14.75
C ILE A 653 9.84 5.95 15.71
N ALA A 654 9.48 4.74 16.13
CA ALA A 654 10.25 4.01 17.14
C ALA A 654 11.67 3.65 16.63
N ALA A 655 12.63 3.62 17.55
CA ALA A 655 13.95 3.05 17.26
C ALA A 655 13.83 1.55 16.99
N THR A 656 14.63 0.99 16.08
CA THR A 656 14.63 -0.44 15.75
C THR A 656 15.98 -1.09 16.08
N ASP A 657 15.94 -2.39 16.38
CA ASP A 657 17.13 -3.22 16.56
C ASP A 657 17.61 -3.86 15.25
N LEU A 658 18.72 -4.58 15.29
CA LEU A 658 19.28 -5.23 14.11
C LEU A 658 18.32 -6.18 13.36
N ASN A 659 17.24 -6.66 14.00
CA ASN A 659 16.22 -7.51 13.37
C ASN A 659 14.96 -6.72 12.96
N GLY A 660 14.94 -5.40 13.16
CA GLY A 660 13.76 -4.56 12.92
C GLY A 660 12.78 -4.53 14.08
N ALA A 661 13.12 -5.08 15.24
CA ALA A 661 12.22 -5.05 16.40
C ALA A 661 12.22 -3.64 17.02
N PRO A 662 11.04 -3.03 17.24
CA PRO A 662 10.97 -1.69 17.81
C PRO A 662 11.35 -1.70 19.30
N ALA A 663 11.97 -0.61 19.75
CA ALA A 663 12.42 -0.44 21.14
C ALA A 663 11.27 -0.44 22.14
N GLN A 664 10.11 0.02 21.71
CA GLN A 664 8.89 0.10 22.49
C GLN A 664 7.69 -0.17 21.59
N THR A 665 6.73 -0.92 22.12
CA THR A 665 5.42 -1.07 21.50
C THR A 665 4.53 0.07 21.98
N LEU A 666 4.64 1.21 21.29
CA LEU A 666 4.04 2.49 21.68
C LEU A 666 2.50 2.48 21.59
N LEU A 667 1.98 1.65 20.69
CA LEU A 667 0.57 1.38 20.46
C LEU A 667 0.48 -0.07 19.97
N THR A 668 -0.58 -0.78 20.33
CA THR A 668 -0.90 -2.09 19.73
C THR A 668 -2.33 -2.09 19.21
N LEU A 669 -2.56 -2.97 18.23
CA LEU A 669 -3.87 -3.40 17.81
C LEU A 669 -3.94 -4.91 18.01
N ASN A 670 -4.90 -5.36 18.82
CA ASN A 670 -5.17 -6.78 19.00
C ASN A 670 -5.68 -7.38 17.68
N PRO A 671 -5.39 -8.66 17.39
CA PRO A 671 -5.89 -9.33 16.20
C PRO A 671 -7.41 -9.17 16.07
N VAL A 672 -7.84 -8.71 14.90
CA VAL A 672 -9.26 -8.48 14.61
C VAL A 672 -9.81 -9.67 13.82
N THR A 673 -10.88 -10.27 14.31
CA THR A 673 -11.61 -11.31 13.56
C THR A 673 -12.26 -10.71 12.33
N THR A 674 -12.21 -11.39 11.19
CA THR A 674 -12.92 -11.01 9.97
C THR A 674 -14.43 -10.92 10.25
N PRO A 675 -15.06 -9.74 10.16
CA PRO A 675 -16.52 -9.66 10.27
C PRO A 675 -17.15 -10.33 9.04
N THR A 676 -18.09 -11.26 9.28
CA THR A 676 -18.74 -12.06 8.23
C THR A 676 -20.24 -11.81 8.07
N HIS A 677 -20.88 -11.09 9.01
CA HIS A 677 -22.34 -10.98 9.06
C HIS A 677 -22.85 -9.55 9.16
N ASN A 678 -22.31 -8.75 10.08
CA ASN A 678 -22.62 -7.33 10.19
C ASN A 678 -21.43 -6.49 9.73
N SER A 679 -21.70 -5.32 9.16
CA SER A 679 -20.67 -4.35 8.79
C SER A 679 -20.08 -3.64 10.03
N SER A 680 -20.00 -4.35 11.16
CA SER A 680 -19.61 -3.84 12.47
C SER A 680 -18.51 -4.71 13.07
N GLN A 681 -17.55 -4.09 13.75
CA GLN A 681 -16.47 -4.81 14.41
C GLN A 681 -16.02 -4.06 15.66
N THR A 682 -15.63 -4.81 16.70
CA THR A 682 -14.91 -4.23 17.83
C THR A 682 -13.42 -4.30 17.55
N ILE A 683 -12.74 -3.17 17.65
CA ILE A 683 -11.28 -3.09 17.64
C ILE A 683 -10.78 -2.72 19.04
N SER A 684 -9.61 -3.23 19.40
CA SER A 684 -9.02 -2.98 20.71
C SER A 684 -7.51 -3.14 20.66
N GLY A 685 -6.83 -2.66 21.69
CA GLY A 685 -5.38 -2.81 21.83
C GLY A 685 -4.91 -2.15 23.12
N THR A 686 -3.61 -1.87 23.17
CA THR A 686 -2.95 -1.23 24.31
C THR A 686 -2.17 0.01 23.87
N VAL A 687 -2.08 1.01 24.74
CA VAL A 687 -1.15 2.15 24.60
C VAL A 687 0.11 1.91 25.44
N GLU A 688 1.19 2.64 25.14
CA GLU A 688 2.42 2.60 25.94
C GLU A 688 2.14 2.78 27.44
N ALA A 689 2.72 1.91 28.26
CA ALA A 689 2.62 2.03 29.71
C ALA A 689 3.40 3.26 30.19
N GLY A 690 2.73 4.20 30.84
CA GLY A 690 3.36 5.39 31.44
C GLY A 690 3.10 6.71 30.71
N LEU A 691 2.30 6.72 29.63
CA LEU A 691 1.79 7.97 29.07
C LEU A 691 0.92 8.69 30.12
N ALA A 692 1.23 9.96 30.38
CA ALA A 692 0.56 10.72 31.43
C ALA A 692 -0.80 11.29 30.99
N ASP A 693 -0.97 11.59 29.69
CA ASP A 693 -2.24 12.06 29.12
C ASP A 693 -2.48 11.46 27.72
N PRO A 694 -2.76 10.14 27.60
CA PRO A 694 -2.97 9.48 26.33
C PRO A 694 -4.39 9.71 25.78
N VAL A 695 -4.48 10.23 24.56
CA VAL A 695 -5.72 10.33 23.79
C VAL A 695 -5.65 9.38 22.59
N VAL A 696 -6.54 8.38 22.56
CA VAL A 696 -6.64 7.44 21.44
C VAL A 696 -7.70 7.91 20.44
N SER A 697 -7.33 7.95 19.16
CA SER A 697 -8.22 8.23 18.04
C SER A 697 -8.19 7.09 17.03
N VAL A 698 -9.33 6.83 16.39
CA VAL A 698 -9.46 5.87 15.30
C VAL A 698 -9.98 6.62 14.09
N ASP A 699 -9.27 6.54 12.98
CA ASP A 699 -9.62 7.11 11.69
C ASP A 699 -9.85 6.00 10.66
N THR A 700 -10.98 6.06 9.98
CA THR A 700 -11.42 5.11 8.95
C THR A 700 -12.60 5.69 8.19
N ALA A 701 -12.86 5.17 6.98
CA ALA A 701 -14.07 5.52 6.22
C ALA A 701 -15.37 5.06 6.90
N ALA A 702 -15.29 4.06 7.79
CA ALA A 702 -16.40 3.56 8.57
C ALA A 702 -16.78 4.52 9.72
N VAL A 703 -17.99 4.39 10.27
CA VAL A 703 -18.43 5.17 11.42
C VAL A 703 -17.80 4.62 12.69
N VAL A 704 -17.05 5.46 13.39
CA VAL A 704 -16.36 5.14 14.65
C VAL A 704 -17.25 5.57 15.84
N GLY A 705 -17.55 4.62 16.72
CA GLY A 705 -18.19 4.87 18.01
C GLY A 705 -17.23 5.50 19.03
N PRO A 706 -17.69 5.81 20.25
CA PRO A 706 -16.82 6.37 21.29
C PRO A 706 -15.60 5.47 21.56
N VAL A 707 -14.41 6.06 21.53
CA VAL A 707 -13.18 5.36 21.94
C VAL A 707 -13.12 5.35 23.46
N THR A 708 -13.02 4.15 24.04
CA THR A 708 -12.92 3.95 25.49
C THR A 708 -11.50 3.57 25.84
N VAL A 709 -10.89 4.29 26.78
CA VAL A 709 -9.54 4.00 27.31
C VAL A 709 -9.67 3.67 28.80
N VAL A 710 -9.18 2.50 29.23
CA VAL A 710 -9.19 2.04 30.62
C VAL A 710 -7.80 1.55 30.99
N GLY A 711 -7.06 2.35 31.75
CA GLY A 711 -5.65 2.07 32.02
C GLY A 711 -4.84 2.11 30.72
N ALA A 712 -4.14 1.02 30.40
CA ALA A 712 -3.40 0.89 29.15
C ALA A 712 -4.26 0.37 27.99
N ASP A 713 -5.46 -0.17 28.26
CA ASP A 713 -6.30 -0.79 27.24
C ASP A 713 -7.20 0.24 26.55
N TRP A 714 -7.39 0.10 25.25
CA TRP A 714 -8.33 0.90 24.48
C TRP A 714 -9.26 0.02 23.65
N SER A 715 -10.49 0.49 23.38
CA SER A 715 -11.43 -0.17 22.48
C SER A 715 -12.36 0.81 21.77
N ALA A 716 -12.80 0.45 20.56
CA ALA A 716 -13.79 1.19 19.79
C ALA A 716 -14.67 0.24 18.98
N GLN A 717 -15.94 0.61 18.79
CA GLN A 717 -16.82 -0.02 17.80
C GLN A 717 -16.67 0.71 16.47
N ILE A 718 -16.48 -0.02 15.38
CA ILE A 718 -16.60 0.51 14.02
C ILE A 718 -17.83 -0.10 13.37
N THR A 719 -18.58 0.69 12.60
CA THR A 719 -19.83 0.29 11.94
C THR A 719 -19.88 0.85 10.52
N GLY A 720 -20.52 0.15 9.58
CA GLY A 720 -20.56 0.56 8.18
C GLY A 720 -19.32 0.19 7.37
N LEU A 721 -18.64 -0.90 7.71
CA LEU A 721 -17.57 -1.48 6.88
C LEU A 721 -18.08 -1.81 5.47
N VAL A 722 -17.28 -1.48 4.45
CA VAL A 722 -17.55 -1.83 3.05
C VAL A 722 -17.02 -3.22 2.74
N ALA A 723 -17.69 -3.92 1.81
CA ALA A 723 -17.28 -5.25 1.38
C ALA A 723 -15.84 -5.24 0.84
N GLY A 724 -15.04 -6.22 1.24
CA GLY A 724 -13.61 -6.26 0.96
C GLY A 724 -12.78 -5.57 2.04
N PRO A 725 -11.55 -5.15 1.72
CA PRO A 725 -10.64 -4.57 2.70
C PRO A 725 -11.05 -3.15 3.11
N ASN A 726 -10.97 -2.88 4.40
CA ASN A 726 -11.14 -1.57 5.02
C ASN A 726 -9.84 -1.20 5.72
N VAL A 727 -9.36 0.02 5.53
CA VAL A 727 -8.18 0.53 6.23
C VAL A 727 -8.62 1.27 7.49
N ILE A 728 -7.91 0.99 8.57
CA ILE A 728 -8.10 1.65 9.87
C ILE A 728 -6.75 2.16 10.33
N THR A 729 -6.72 3.43 10.70
CA THR A 729 -5.58 4.07 11.33
C THR A 729 -5.94 4.37 12.77
N VAL A 730 -5.18 3.82 13.70
CA VAL A 730 -5.30 4.09 15.13
C VAL A 730 -4.12 4.96 15.54
N SER A 731 -4.39 6.02 16.28
CA SER A 731 -3.37 6.92 16.78
C SER A 731 -3.51 7.11 18.29
N VAL A 732 -2.39 7.19 18.99
CA VAL A 732 -2.34 7.66 20.38
C VAL A 732 -1.51 8.93 20.44
N THR A 733 -2.09 9.99 20.99
CA THR A 733 -1.41 11.26 21.24
C THR A 733 -1.15 11.41 22.73
N ASP A 734 0.09 11.69 23.12
CA ASP A 734 0.46 12.12 24.46
C ASP A 734 0.63 13.64 24.49
N ASN A 735 -0.19 14.31 25.32
CA ASN A 735 -0.20 15.77 25.46
C ASN A 735 0.61 16.27 26.68
N SER A 736 1.32 15.38 27.38
CA SER A 736 2.01 15.72 28.63
C SER A 736 3.29 16.56 28.43
N GLY A 737 3.87 16.56 27.23
CA GLY A 737 5.09 17.28 26.88
C GLY A 737 4.89 18.71 26.35
N PRO A 738 5.98 19.49 26.18
CA PRO A 738 5.91 20.84 25.62
C PRO A 738 5.47 20.89 24.14
N GLN A 739 5.54 19.75 23.44
CA GLN A 739 4.88 19.51 22.16
C GLN A 739 4.19 18.13 22.24
N PRO A 740 2.97 17.99 21.71
CA PRO A 740 2.30 16.70 21.72
C PRO A 740 3.04 15.70 20.82
N THR A 741 3.10 14.45 21.23
CA THR A 741 3.69 13.36 20.44
C THR A 741 2.63 12.34 20.08
N GLN A 742 2.66 11.81 18.86
CA GLN A 742 1.68 10.84 18.38
C GLN A 742 2.36 9.60 17.80
N THR A 743 1.86 8.43 18.16
CA THR A 743 2.17 7.17 17.47
C THR A 743 0.96 6.75 16.67
N THR A 744 1.16 6.30 15.44
CA THR A 744 0.09 5.74 14.60
C THR A 744 0.38 4.28 14.24
N LEU A 745 -0.70 3.51 14.06
CA LEU A 745 -0.68 2.15 13.53
C LEU A 745 -1.80 2.03 12.50
N THR A 746 -1.51 1.34 11.40
CA THR A 746 -2.50 1.06 10.36
C THR A 746 -2.72 -0.44 10.27
N ALA A 747 -3.98 -0.81 10.08
CA ALA A 747 -4.37 -2.19 9.86
C ALA A 747 -5.49 -2.28 8.83
N ALA A 748 -5.52 -3.42 8.14
CA ALA A 748 -6.63 -3.77 7.28
C ALA A 748 -7.57 -4.76 7.95
N ILE A 749 -8.86 -4.50 7.77
CA ILE A 749 -9.93 -5.42 8.12
C ILE A 749 -10.68 -5.77 6.86
N THR A 750 -10.67 -7.04 6.47
CA THR A 750 -11.52 -7.52 5.39
C THR A 750 -12.91 -7.80 5.95
N PHE A 751 -13.91 -7.10 5.44
CA PHE A 751 -15.31 -7.43 5.67
C PHE A 751 -15.80 -8.30 4.51
N VAL A 752 -16.31 -9.48 4.82
CA VAL A 752 -16.93 -10.36 3.83
C VAL A 752 -18.43 -10.37 4.13
N PRO A 753 -19.27 -9.69 3.32
CA PRO A 753 -20.70 -9.73 3.52
C PRO A 753 -21.23 -11.16 3.43
N ASP A 754 -22.20 -11.48 4.27
CA ASP A 754 -22.91 -12.75 4.19
C ASP A 754 -23.72 -12.81 2.88
N THR A 755 -23.76 -13.97 2.24
CA THR A 755 -24.48 -14.16 0.98
C THR A 755 -25.80 -14.86 1.21
N ALA A 756 -26.83 -14.54 0.44
CA ALA A 756 -28.11 -15.22 0.57
C ALA A 756 -27.99 -16.71 0.25
N PRO A 757 -28.71 -17.59 0.99
CA PRO A 757 -28.79 -19.00 0.64
C PRO A 757 -29.34 -19.22 -0.76
N VAL A 758 -28.93 -20.30 -1.41
CA VAL A 758 -29.47 -20.76 -2.69
C VAL A 758 -30.41 -21.93 -2.42
N ALA A 759 -31.71 -21.69 -2.61
CA ALA A 759 -32.73 -22.71 -2.45
C ALA A 759 -32.93 -23.47 -3.77
N ALA A 760 -32.88 -24.80 -3.72
CA ALA A 760 -33.02 -25.68 -4.86
C ALA A 760 -34.45 -26.24 -4.97
N ASN A 761 -34.90 -26.49 -6.19
CA ASN A 761 -36.23 -27.06 -6.40
C ASN A 761 -36.31 -28.49 -5.88
N ASP A 762 -37.45 -28.82 -5.27
CA ASP A 762 -37.74 -30.14 -4.72
C ASP A 762 -38.80 -30.88 -5.53
N SER A 763 -38.88 -32.19 -5.30
CA SER A 763 -40.02 -32.99 -5.75
C SER A 763 -40.42 -34.02 -4.71
N ALA A 764 -41.71 -34.26 -4.59
CA ALA A 764 -42.24 -35.31 -3.72
C ALA A 764 -43.47 -35.98 -4.32
N THR A 765 -43.61 -37.28 -4.04
CA THR A 765 -44.78 -38.07 -4.41
C THR A 765 -45.47 -38.59 -3.17
N THR A 766 -46.80 -38.53 -3.14
CA THR A 766 -47.60 -39.15 -2.08
C THR A 766 -48.84 -39.82 -2.66
N ASN A 767 -49.50 -40.64 -1.87
CA ASN A 767 -50.82 -41.16 -2.22
C ASN A 767 -51.90 -40.17 -1.81
N MET A 768 -53.03 -40.15 -2.52
CA MET A 768 -54.20 -39.39 -2.10
C MET A 768 -54.54 -39.66 -0.62
N ASN A 769 -54.98 -38.63 0.10
CA ASN A 769 -55.30 -38.69 1.53
C ASN A 769 -54.12 -39.05 2.46
N THR A 770 -52.88 -39.09 1.96
CA THR A 770 -51.67 -39.38 2.74
C THR A 770 -50.78 -38.14 2.77
N ALA A 771 -50.46 -37.63 3.96
CA ALA A 771 -49.54 -36.51 4.11
C ALA A 771 -48.09 -36.93 3.79
N ALA A 772 -47.31 -36.01 3.23
CA ALA A 772 -45.88 -36.18 2.96
C ALA A 772 -45.07 -35.16 3.74
N VAL A 773 -43.97 -35.60 4.33
CA VAL A 773 -42.96 -34.73 4.96
C VAL A 773 -41.81 -34.57 4.00
N ILE A 774 -41.51 -33.34 3.61
CA ILE A 774 -40.54 -32.98 2.58
C ILE A 774 -39.42 -32.19 3.25
N ASN A 775 -38.20 -32.72 3.22
CA ASN A 775 -37.04 -32.01 3.74
C ASN A 775 -36.49 -31.07 2.66
N VAL A 776 -37.12 -29.91 2.53
CA VAL A 776 -36.79 -28.92 1.49
C VAL A 776 -35.37 -28.36 1.63
N LEU A 777 -34.78 -28.41 2.84
CA LEU A 777 -33.42 -27.92 3.07
C LEU A 777 -32.32 -28.93 2.68
N ALA A 778 -32.68 -30.13 2.22
CA ALA A 778 -31.71 -31.20 1.99
C ALA A 778 -30.74 -30.93 0.82
N ASN A 779 -31.17 -30.10 -0.14
CA ASN A 779 -30.46 -29.73 -1.36
C ASN A 779 -30.19 -28.21 -1.44
N ASP A 780 -30.54 -27.47 -0.39
CA ASP A 780 -30.25 -26.04 -0.28
C ASP A 780 -28.81 -25.84 0.18
N ALA A 781 -28.19 -24.79 -0.35
CA ALA A 781 -26.79 -24.48 -0.06
C ALA A 781 -26.64 -23.04 0.39
N ASP A 782 -25.71 -22.83 1.31
CA ASP A 782 -25.27 -21.51 1.75
C ASP A 782 -23.74 -21.52 1.85
N ALA A 783 -23.10 -20.44 1.39
CA ALA A 783 -21.64 -20.40 1.31
C ALA A 783 -20.97 -20.36 2.70
N GLN A 784 -21.69 -19.87 3.71
CA GLN A 784 -21.25 -19.73 5.09
C GLN A 784 -21.76 -20.89 5.98
N GLY A 785 -22.64 -21.75 5.45
CA GLY A 785 -23.18 -22.94 6.10
C GLY A 785 -24.17 -22.61 7.23
N ASN A 786 -24.85 -21.47 7.17
CA ASN A 786 -25.63 -20.92 8.30
C ASN A 786 -27.15 -20.79 8.02
N ILE A 787 -27.71 -21.64 7.15
CA ILE A 787 -29.17 -21.73 6.92
C ILE A 787 -29.92 -21.91 8.24
N VAL A 788 -30.99 -21.13 8.45
CA VAL A 788 -31.82 -21.18 9.66
C VAL A 788 -33.11 -21.94 9.37
N PRO A 789 -33.32 -23.17 9.86
CA PRO A 789 -34.50 -23.96 9.49
C PRO A 789 -35.85 -23.34 9.89
N SER A 790 -35.86 -22.51 10.95
CA SER A 790 -37.07 -21.82 11.39
C SER A 790 -37.52 -20.68 10.47
N SER A 791 -36.68 -20.27 9.51
CA SER A 791 -36.98 -19.18 8.57
C SER A 791 -37.69 -19.66 7.29
N VAL A 792 -37.85 -20.97 7.10
CA VAL A 792 -38.58 -21.52 5.95
C VAL A 792 -39.99 -20.95 5.89
N ALA A 793 -40.27 -20.24 4.80
CA ALA A 793 -41.55 -19.59 4.57
C ALA A 793 -42.15 -20.11 3.27
N VAL A 794 -43.38 -20.61 3.34
CA VAL A 794 -44.15 -20.97 2.14
C VAL A 794 -44.66 -19.68 1.50
N GLY A 795 -44.31 -19.47 0.24
CA GLY A 795 -44.78 -18.34 -0.57
C GLY A 795 -46.18 -18.63 -1.10
N THR A 796 -46.24 -19.19 -2.31
CA THR A 796 -47.51 -19.67 -2.88
C THR A 796 -47.78 -21.08 -2.38
N GLY A 797 -48.87 -21.25 -1.63
CA GLY A 797 -49.31 -22.56 -1.16
C GLY A 797 -49.83 -23.46 -2.27
N PRO A 798 -49.98 -24.76 -2.00
CA PRO A 798 -50.55 -25.72 -2.94
C PRO A 798 -51.99 -25.40 -3.32
N ALA A 799 -52.37 -25.63 -4.57
CA ALA A 799 -53.73 -25.39 -5.07
C ALA A 799 -54.72 -26.48 -4.62
N HIS A 800 -54.20 -27.67 -4.31
CA HIS A 800 -55.00 -28.86 -4.02
C HIS A 800 -54.58 -29.57 -2.74
N GLY A 801 -54.14 -28.82 -1.73
CA GLY A 801 -53.80 -29.33 -0.40
C GLY A 801 -53.48 -28.21 0.59
N THR A 802 -52.85 -28.57 1.69
CA THR A 802 -52.28 -27.62 2.66
C THR A 802 -50.82 -27.95 2.91
N ALA A 803 -50.03 -26.93 3.26
CA ALA A 803 -48.63 -27.06 3.61
C ALA A 803 -48.37 -26.43 4.98
N VAL A 804 -47.66 -27.14 5.84
CA VAL A 804 -47.29 -26.67 7.19
C VAL A 804 -45.80 -26.87 7.40
N VAL A 805 -45.08 -25.80 7.72
CA VAL A 805 -43.64 -25.83 8.01
C VAL A 805 -43.40 -26.29 9.44
N ASN A 806 -42.44 -27.18 9.65
CA ASN A 806 -41.93 -27.51 10.97
C ASN A 806 -40.83 -26.49 11.36
N PRO A 807 -41.04 -25.62 12.35
CA PRO A 807 -40.11 -24.53 12.66
C PRO A 807 -38.77 -25.01 13.24
N THR A 808 -38.67 -26.27 13.68
CA THR A 808 -37.43 -26.83 14.23
C THR A 808 -36.56 -27.45 13.15
N THR A 809 -37.17 -28.05 12.12
CA THR A 809 -36.45 -28.82 11.09
C THR A 809 -36.49 -28.18 9.71
N GLY A 810 -37.32 -27.18 9.48
CA GLY A 810 -37.56 -26.56 8.17
C GLY A 810 -38.35 -27.44 7.20
N ALA A 811 -38.64 -28.69 7.56
CA ALA A 811 -39.38 -29.61 6.69
C ALA A 811 -40.83 -29.15 6.49
N VAL A 812 -41.32 -29.29 5.25
CA VAL A 812 -42.69 -28.94 4.87
C VAL A 812 -43.55 -30.20 4.87
N THR A 813 -44.64 -30.19 5.64
CA THR A 813 -45.65 -31.25 5.62
C THR A 813 -46.77 -30.86 4.66
N TYR A 814 -46.85 -31.54 3.52
CA TYR A 814 -47.94 -31.39 2.55
C TYR A 814 -49.06 -32.40 2.81
N THR A 815 -50.30 -31.93 2.90
CA THR A 815 -51.50 -32.77 3.02
C THR A 815 -52.41 -32.52 1.83
N PRO A 816 -52.58 -33.50 0.91
CA PRO A 816 -53.50 -33.37 -0.21
C PRO A 816 -54.93 -33.11 0.26
N ALA A 817 -55.71 -32.36 -0.53
CA ALA A 817 -57.15 -32.24 -0.33
C ALA A 817 -57.82 -33.61 -0.43
N LEU A 818 -58.91 -33.79 0.31
CA LEU A 818 -59.60 -35.08 0.38
C LEU A 818 -59.99 -35.57 -1.02
N ASN A 819 -59.54 -36.77 -1.37
CA ASN A 819 -59.72 -37.44 -2.65
C ASN A 819 -59.06 -36.78 -3.87
N TYR A 820 -58.18 -35.79 -3.69
CA TYR A 820 -57.42 -35.22 -4.79
C TYR A 820 -56.33 -36.18 -5.29
N PHE A 821 -56.16 -36.24 -6.62
CA PHE A 821 -55.04 -36.91 -7.30
C PHE A 821 -54.66 -36.07 -8.52
N GLY A 822 -53.37 -36.00 -8.83
CA GLY A 822 -52.84 -35.10 -9.86
C GLY A 822 -51.62 -34.30 -9.39
N PRO A 823 -51.10 -33.42 -10.26
CA PRO A 823 -49.97 -32.56 -9.96
C PRO A 823 -50.39 -31.35 -9.10
N ASP A 824 -49.62 -31.05 -8.08
CA ASP A 824 -49.76 -29.86 -7.24
C ASP A 824 -48.38 -29.22 -7.05
N SER A 825 -48.31 -28.00 -6.53
CA SER A 825 -47.03 -27.32 -6.33
C SER A 825 -47.12 -26.25 -5.27
N LEU A 826 -46.05 -26.06 -4.52
CA LEU A 826 -45.89 -24.91 -3.65
C LEU A 826 -44.52 -24.26 -3.87
N THR A 827 -44.38 -23.01 -3.47
CA THR A 827 -43.08 -22.33 -3.44
C THR A 827 -42.64 -22.03 -2.02
N TYR A 828 -41.35 -21.98 -1.77
CA TYR A 828 -40.78 -21.58 -0.50
C TYR A 828 -39.53 -20.71 -0.68
N THR A 829 -39.19 -20.00 0.38
CA THR A 829 -37.88 -19.37 0.59
C THR A 829 -37.35 -19.80 1.95
N VAL A 830 -36.04 -19.75 2.11
CA VAL A 830 -35.36 -19.94 3.40
C VAL A 830 -34.39 -18.78 3.62
N GLY A 831 -34.20 -18.39 4.86
CA GLY A 831 -33.19 -17.42 5.26
C GLY A 831 -32.07 -18.01 6.11
N ASP A 832 -31.00 -17.24 6.23
CA ASP A 832 -29.83 -17.55 7.03
C ASP A 832 -29.81 -16.81 8.38
N ALA A 833 -28.71 -16.96 9.11
CA ALA A 833 -28.48 -16.29 10.39
C ALA A 833 -28.22 -14.78 10.26
N ALA A 834 -27.87 -14.28 9.08
CA ALA A 834 -27.71 -12.85 8.79
C ALA A 834 -29.02 -12.17 8.37
N GLY A 835 -30.09 -12.95 8.15
CA GLY A 835 -31.39 -12.45 7.72
C GLY A 835 -31.51 -12.27 6.21
N ASN A 836 -30.56 -12.77 5.42
CA ASN A 836 -30.74 -12.83 3.98
C ASN A 836 -31.80 -13.87 3.63
N THR A 837 -32.50 -13.66 2.52
CA THR A 837 -33.54 -14.58 2.03
C THR A 837 -33.12 -15.16 0.69
N SER A 838 -33.30 -16.47 0.53
CA SER A 838 -32.97 -17.20 -0.68
C SER A 838 -33.79 -16.74 -1.90
N ASN A 839 -33.37 -17.21 -3.08
CA ASN A 839 -34.28 -17.27 -4.23
C ASN A 839 -35.53 -18.11 -3.89
N VAL A 840 -36.60 -17.90 -4.66
CA VAL A 840 -37.81 -18.72 -4.56
C VAL A 840 -37.55 -20.09 -5.18
N ALA A 841 -37.78 -21.15 -4.42
CA ALA A 841 -37.72 -22.54 -4.88
C ALA A 841 -39.13 -23.13 -4.99
N THR A 842 -39.31 -24.06 -5.94
CA THR A 842 -40.57 -24.75 -6.21
C THR A 842 -40.49 -26.20 -5.75
N VAL A 843 -41.48 -26.64 -5.00
CA VAL A 843 -41.70 -28.05 -4.67
C VAL A 843 -42.77 -28.60 -5.60
N ASN A 844 -42.38 -29.51 -6.49
CA ASN A 844 -43.30 -30.19 -7.40
C ASN A 844 -43.89 -31.44 -6.73
N LEU A 845 -45.21 -31.49 -6.61
CA LEU A 845 -45.92 -32.54 -5.88
C LEU A 845 -46.71 -33.40 -6.85
N THR A 846 -46.60 -34.72 -6.69
CA THR A 846 -47.45 -35.68 -7.44
C THR A 846 -48.27 -36.51 -6.47
N VAL A 847 -49.60 -36.36 -6.54
CA VAL A 847 -50.54 -37.13 -5.71
C VAL A 847 -51.09 -38.31 -6.52
N ASN A 848 -50.65 -39.52 -6.18
CA ASN A 848 -51.07 -40.75 -6.82
C ASN A 848 -52.48 -41.15 -6.39
N GLY A 849 -53.33 -41.45 -7.37
CA GLY A 849 -54.63 -42.06 -7.12
C GLY A 849 -54.47 -43.49 -6.60
N VAL A 850 -55.12 -43.81 -5.49
CA VAL A 850 -55.19 -45.18 -4.97
C VAL A 850 -56.51 -45.80 -5.40
N ILE A 851 -56.44 -46.82 -6.24
CA ILE A 851 -57.62 -47.63 -6.61
C ILE A 851 -57.83 -48.70 -5.53
N ASP A 852 -58.95 -48.62 -4.81
CA ASP A 852 -59.39 -49.60 -3.83
C ASP A 852 -59.68 -50.95 -4.52
N THR A 853 -58.83 -51.96 -4.35
CA THR A 853 -59.14 -53.33 -4.78
C THR A 853 -60.00 -54.01 -3.70
N ILE A 854 -61.30 -54.16 -3.94
CA ILE A 854 -62.22 -54.88 -3.04
C ILE A 854 -62.17 -56.37 -3.39
N THR A 855 -61.77 -57.21 -2.44
CA THR A 855 -61.89 -58.68 -2.57
C THR A 855 -62.99 -59.19 -1.64
N VAL A 856 -63.92 -59.99 -2.16
CA VAL A 856 -64.92 -60.71 -1.34
C VAL A 856 -64.77 -62.21 -1.59
N THR A 857 -64.38 -62.95 -0.56
CA THR A 857 -64.12 -64.39 -0.69
C THR A 857 -65.37 -65.26 -0.78
N ARG A 858 -66.51 -64.85 -0.17
CA ARG A 858 -67.74 -65.67 -0.19
C ARG A 858 -68.99 -64.90 0.20
N ALA A 859 -70.10 -65.17 -0.49
CA ALA A 859 -71.44 -64.73 -0.13
C ALA A 859 -72.37 -65.94 0.11
N LEU A 860 -73.02 -65.98 1.28
CA LEU A 860 -73.93 -67.04 1.70
C LEU A 860 -75.29 -66.47 2.07
N TYR A 861 -76.37 -67.12 1.63
CA TYR A 861 -77.73 -66.85 2.10
C TYR A 861 -78.27 -68.04 2.88
N MET A 862 -78.71 -67.82 4.12
CA MET A 862 -79.29 -68.86 4.97
C MET A 862 -80.83 -68.82 4.90
N ARG A 863 -81.43 -69.81 4.23
CA ARG A 863 -82.88 -69.81 3.95
C ARG A 863 -83.74 -69.87 5.19
N ARG A 864 -83.34 -70.63 6.21
CA ARG A 864 -84.15 -70.83 7.43
C ARG A 864 -84.31 -69.58 8.30
N VAL A 865 -83.39 -68.62 8.18
CA VAL A 865 -83.35 -67.44 9.05
C VAL A 865 -83.37 -66.10 8.29
N GLY A 866 -83.46 -66.13 6.95
CA GLY A 866 -83.53 -64.91 6.13
C GLY A 866 -82.29 -64.02 6.25
N GLN A 867 -81.10 -64.61 6.38
CA GLN A 867 -79.87 -63.89 6.72
C GLN A 867 -78.80 -64.03 5.64
N TRP A 868 -78.18 -62.91 5.28
CA TRP A 868 -76.97 -62.88 4.46
C TRP A 868 -75.74 -62.91 5.35
N ILE A 869 -74.78 -63.76 4.98
CA ILE A 869 -73.42 -63.76 5.52
C ILE A 869 -72.46 -63.44 4.38
N ILE A 870 -71.71 -62.35 4.54
CA ILE A 870 -70.65 -61.97 3.61
C ILE A 870 -69.32 -62.13 4.34
N GLN A 871 -68.42 -62.96 3.80
CA GLN A 871 -67.15 -63.31 4.45
C GLN A 871 -65.94 -62.81 3.66
N GLY A 872 -65.06 -62.11 4.39
CA GLY A 872 -63.74 -61.69 3.91
C GLY A 872 -63.81 -60.58 2.87
N ALA A 873 -64.65 -59.57 3.10
CA ALA A 873 -64.61 -58.32 2.34
C ALA A 873 -63.49 -57.43 2.91
N THR A 874 -62.44 -57.19 2.12
CA THR A 874 -61.33 -56.28 2.49
C THR A 874 -61.32 -55.06 1.57
N SER A 875 -61.18 -53.86 2.14
CA SER A 875 -60.97 -52.58 1.44
C SER A 875 -59.90 -51.75 2.17
N ALA A 876 -59.54 -50.58 1.64
CA ALA A 876 -58.70 -49.64 2.38
C ALA A 876 -59.37 -49.24 3.72
N PRO A 877 -58.59 -48.95 4.77
CA PRO A 877 -59.11 -48.50 6.06
C PRO A 877 -59.95 -47.22 5.92
N GLY A 878 -61.16 -47.21 6.47
CA GLY A 878 -62.06 -46.05 6.42
C GLY A 878 -63.04 -46.03 5.25
N SER A 879 -62.87 -46.87 4.21
CA SER A 879 -63.83 -46.99 3.11
C SER A 879 -65.16 -47.59 3.62
N SER A 880 -66.28 -47.03 3.14
CA SER A 880 -67.62 -47.57 3.37
C SER A 880 -68.01 -48.51 2.23
N LEU A 881 -68.41 -49.73 2.58
CA LEU A 881 -68.85 -50.76 1.65
C LEU A 881 -70.36 -50.90 1.70
N THR A 882 -71.01 -50.75 0.55
CA THR A 882 -72.44 -50.99 0.39
C THR A 882 -72.68 -52.20 -0.48
N PHE A 883 -73.53 -53.11 -0.02
CA PHE A 883 -73.82 -54.39 -0.66
C PHE A 883 -75.23 -54.37 -1.27
N TYR A 884 -75.34 -54.89 -2.49
CA TYR A 884 -76.58 -54.87 -3.28
C TYR A 884 -76.95 -56.28 -3.73
N THR A 885 -78.25 -56.57 -3.79
CA THR A 885 -78.75 -57.74 -4.54
C THR A 885 -78.65 -57.48 -6.05
N GLY A 886 -78.25 -58.50 -6.81
CA GLY A 886 -78.18 -58.44 -8.27
C GLY A 886 -76.84 -57.91 -8.84
N PRO A 887 -76.64 -58.04 -10.16
CA PRO A 887 -75.41 -57.62 -10.81
C PRO A 887 -75.29 -56.10 -10.91
N ASN A 888 -74.05 -55.61 -10.93
CA ASN A 888 -73.71 -54.19 -11.12
C ASN A 888 -74.33 -53.21 -10.12
N ALA A 889 -74.66 -53.69 -8.91
CA ALA A 889 -75.25 -52.90 -7.83
C ALA A 889 -76.61 -52.24 -8.16
N THR A 890 -77.45 -52.93 -8.93
CA THR A 890 -78.74 -52.41 -9.43
C THR A 890 -79.97 -52.80 -8.60
N GLY A 891 -79.88 -53.82 -7.74
CA GLY A 891 -80.99 -54.23 -6.87
C GLY A 891 -80.99 -53.56 -5.50
N SER A 892 -81.83 -54.04 -4.58
CA SER A 892 -81.98 -53.45 -3.25
C SER A 892 -80.72 -53.60 -2.40
N VAL A 893 -80.40 -52.54 -1.63
CA VAL A 893 -79.31 -52.56 -0.63
C VAL A 893 -79.64 -53.58 0.45
N ILE A 894 -78.69 -54.48 0.71
CA ILE A 894 -78.82 -55.52 1.74
C ILE A 894 -78.09 -55.18 3.03
N GLY A 895 -77.15 -54.23 2.98
CA GLY A 895 -76.44 -53.74 4.15
C GLY A 895 -75.29 -52.82 3.78
N SER A 896 -74.80 -52.07 4.76
CA SER A 896 -73.60 -51.25 4.67
C SER A 896 -72.68 -51.56 5.85
N ALA A 897 -71.38 -51.50 5.62
CA ALA A 897 -70.37 -51.70 6.66
C ALA A 897 -69.14 -50.83 6.41
N VAL A 898 -68.51 -50.37 7.49
CA VAL A 898 -67.21 -49.68 7.43
C VAL A 898 -66.13 -50.69 7.73
N ALA A 899 -65.15 -50.82 6.84
CA ALA A 899 -64.02 -51.73 7.06
C ALA A 899 -63.13 -51.20 8.19
N ARG A 900 -63.06 -51.94 9.29
CA ARG A 900 -62.13 -51.67 10.39
C ARG A 900 -60.98 -52.69 10.32
N THR A 901 -59.81 -52.18 9.87
CA THR A 901 -58.45 -52.78 9.90
C THR A 901 -58.26 -54.18 9.30
N ARG A 902 -57.07 -54.43 8.73
CA ARG A 902 -56.73 -55.63 7.94
C ARG A 902 -56.94 -56.94 8.73
N GLY A 903 -58.08 -57.59 8.53
CA GLY A 903 -58.42 -58.91 9.07
C GLY A 903 -59.70 -59.45 8.44
N ARG A 904 -59.89 -60.78 8.44
CA ARG A 904 -61.10 -61.43 7.89
C ARG A 904 -62.33 -61.02 8.70
N THR A 905 -63.05 -60.01 8.23
CA THR A 905 -64.31 -59.59 8.84
C THR A 905 -65.48 -60.36 8.24
N VAL A 906 -66.32 -60.92 9.10
CA VAL A 906 -67.57 -61.60 8.72
C VAL A 906 -68.71 -60.65 9.02
N PHE A 907 -69.38 -60.18 7.97
CA PHE A 907 -70.57 -59.34 8.10
C PHE A 907 -71.83 -60.20 8.05
N ARG A 908 -72.72 -59.97 8.99
CA ARG A 908 -74.01 -60.65 9.09
C ARG A 908 -75.11 -59.60 8.95
N PHE A 909 -75.89 -59.70 7.89
CA PHE A 909 -77.01 -58.80 7.63
C PHE A 909 -78.31 -59.61 7.67
N ILE A 910 -79.27 -59.19 8.49
CA ILE A 910 -80.60 -59.79 8.49
C ILE A 910 -81.42 -59.08 7.42
N TYR A 911 -81.84 -59.82 6.39
CA TYR A 911 -82.60 -59.25 5.28
C TYR A 911 -84.04 -59.73 5.36
N ARG A 912 -84.95 -58.82 5.71
CA ARG A 912 -86.39 -59.09 5.63
C ARG A 912 -86.88 -58.63 4.26
N ASN A 913 -87.02 -59.57 3.33
CA ASN A 913 -87.64 -59.26 2.04
C ASN A 913 -89.11 -58.85 2.27
N ARG A 914 -89.50 -57.63 1.91
CA ARG A 914 -90.91 -57.19 1.94
C ARG A 914 -91.78 -57.92 0.91
N ASN A 915 -91.17 -58.56 -0.10
CA ASN A 915 -91.84 -59.13 -1.27
C ASN A 915 -91.81 -60.67 -1.33
N GLY A 916 -91.45 -61.37 -0.23
CA GLY A 916 -91.71 -62.81 -0.05
C GLY A 916 -90.89 -63.83 -0.86
N VAL A 917 -90.03 -63.42 -1.81
CA VAL A 917 -89.21 -64.37 -2.61
C VAL A 917 -87.81 -64.53 -2.02
N ALA A 918 -87.42 -65.76 -1.67
CA ALA A 918 -86.07 -66.05 -1.20
C ALA A 918 -85.08 -66.10 -2.38
N PRO A 919 -83.86 -65.53 -2.26
CA PRO A 919 -82.80 -65.65 -3.26
C PRO A 919 -82.50 -67.12 -3.64
N ASP A 920 -82.23 -67.37 -4.92
CA ASP A 920 -81.76 -68.65 -5.44
C ASP A 920 -80.27 -68.58 -5.85
N ALA A 921 -79.71 -69.71 -6.31
CA ALA A 921 -78.29 -69.83 -6.63
C ALA A 921 -77.87 -69.05 -7.89
N SER A 922 -78.82 -68.46 -8.63
CA SER A 922 -78.55 -67.61 -9.80
C SER A 922 -78.33 -66.14 -9.43
N ASN A 923 -78.64 -65.74 -8.19
CA ASN A 923 -78.42 -64.38 -7.73
C ASN A 923 -76.93 -64.08 -7.50
N THR A 924 -76.51 -62.85 -7.82
CA THR A 924 -75.19 -62.31 -7.46
C THR A 924 -75.32 -61.20 -6.41
N ILE A 925 -74.24 -60.98 -5.65
CA ILE A 925 -74.08 -59.76 -4.83
C ILE A 925 -73.05 -58.86 -5.51
N SER A 926 -73.36 -57.57 -5.58
CA SER A 926 -72.40 -56.55 -5.99
C SER A 926 -71.98 -55.69 -4.80
N VAL A 927 -70.74 -55.20 -4.81
CA VAL A 927 -70.21 -54.30 -3.79
C VAL A 927 -69.71 -53.01 -4.43
N ARG A 928 -70.08 -51.88 -3.82
CA ARG A 928 -69.57 -50.56 -4.17
C ARG A 928 -68.82 -49.98 -2.97
N SER A 929 -67.59 -49.48 -3.19
CA SER A 929 -66.91 -48.63 -2.21
C SER A 929 -67.27 -47.16 -2.46
N SER A 930 -67.44 -46.43 -1.37
CA SER A 930 -67.49 -44.96 -1.38
C SER A 930 -66.17 -44.43 -0.81
N PRO A 931 -65.56 -43.38 -1.42
CA PRO A 931 -66.16 -42.48 -2.43
C PRO A 931 -65.96 -42.93 -3.89
N ASN A 932 -65.11 -43.93 -4.16
CA ASN A 932 -64.62 -44.22 -5.52
C ASN A 932 -65.61 -44.93 -6.47
N GLY A 933 -66.85 -45.21 -6.04
CA GLY A 933 -67.99 -45.56 -6.91
C GLY A 933 -67.86 -46.84 -7.75
N THR A 934 -66.71 -47.49 -7.75
CA THR A 934 -66.39 -48.58 -8.66
C THR A 934 -67.05 -49.87 -8.17
N VAL A 935 -67.77 -50.55 -9.05
CA VAL A 935 -68.34 -51.87 -8.76
C VAL A 935 -67.26 -52.90 -9.01
N VAL A 936 -66.79 -53.60 -7.97
CA VAL A 936 -65.55 -54.39 -8.08
C VAL A 936 -65.79 -55.89 -8.26
N SER A 937 -66.99 -56.44 -8.05
CA SER A 937 -67.28 -57.84 -8.42
C SER A 937 -68.75 -58.22 -8.31
N ASN A 938 -69.21 -59.10 -9.23
CA ASN A 938 -70.44 -59.87 -9.09
C ASN A 938 -70.09 -61.21 -8.41
N ILE A 939 -70.40 -61.35 -7.13
CA ILE A 939 -70.06 -62.57 -6.37
C ILE A 939 -71.24 -63.54 -6.45
N PRO A 940 -71.04 -64.78 -6.92
CA PRO A 940 -72.11 -65.77 -6.95
C PRO A 940 -72.53 -66.17 -5.53
N VAL A 941 -73.83 -66.33 -5.34
CA VAL A 941 -74.41 -66.63 -4.03
C VAL A 941 -74.51 -68.14 -3.82
N THR A 942 -73.90 -68.63 -2.74
CA THR A 942 -74.17 -70.00 -2.27
C THR A 942 -75.37 -69.98 -1.32
N VAL A 943 -76.45 -70.66 -1.68
CA VAL A 943 -77.64 -70.75 -0.83
C VAL A 943 -77.56 -72.01 0.05
N ARG A 944 -77.70 -71.84 1.38
CA ARG A 944 -77.67 -72.93 2.36
C ARG A 944 -78.91 -72.98 3.25
#